data_AF-A0A7C3FV90-F1
#
_entry.id   AF-A0A7C3FV90-F1
#
_cell.length_a   1.000
_cell.length_b   1.000
_cell.length_c   1.000
_cell.angle_alpha   90.00
_cell.angle_beta   90.00
_cell.angle_gamma   90.00
#
_symmetry.space_group_name_H-M   'P 1'
#
loop_
_entity.id
_entity.type
_entity.pdbx_description
1 polymer ?
#
loop_
_entity_poly.entity_id
_entity_poly.type
_entity_poly.pdbx_seq_one_letter_code
_entity_poly.pdbx_strand_id
1 'polypeptide(L)'
;MRAAAELNIPTVAVFPRDDANSLHTKKADEAAVIQGVGAAAYLDIEQMIATAKESDCDAIHPGYGFLSENAQLARRCEEESLVFVGPTVENLEAFGNKAQARLLAERCGVPLLKGSNGPVTIDRAREFLDSLGDNGAIMIKAISGGGGRGMRPVYGFDELEEAYTRCQSEALQAFGNGELYVEELIRRARHIEVQVIGDEYGAVSHLGERECSIQRQYQKVMEIAPSPGVSPELRKRLTRDAVEMAKAAGYRSAGTFEFMVDTDAAGDDISYAFIETNARLQVEHTVTEEVTDIDLVKTQLQIAGGSSLGNLGLDQENIPEPHGYAIQARINMETMGQDGIARPAGGKLTAFEVPSGRGIRVDTFGYTGYQTNPHYDSLLAKCIGHSTSASFADAAIRTYRAICEFKIEGVSTNIPFLQNILQHPDFIANRIYTRFVDDHIETLVETDSRIHQQLFFNAPAVKPNAQAGATVDNVDPLAVLQYGQEARTELIQTGTFDTNSTAPVNMAGMEGTVILEAPMQGTIVSIAVSDGDTVRKDQEILVMNAMKMEHVVRSPVSGTVRRIAVAVEDTIYEGHPLAFIEEREIDLTETEVQKDVDLDYIRPDLAEVVQRHDILLDDARSDSVAKRRKIGQRTARENIDDICDSGTFTEYGGLALAAQRRRRAMDDLIQNTPADGMIAGIGGINGDLFGDEKSRCAIVSYDYMVLAGTQGFQNHRKKDRIFEVAAKSRLPLILFSEGGGGRPGDTDSTGVAGQDVLAFHLFAKLSGLVPLVGVNAGRCFAGNAVLLGCCDVIIAKENSSIGMGGPAMIEGGSLGVFTPEEVGPMSIQVPNGVVDIPVKDEVEAVRAAKQYVSYFQGPVDKWECADQRLLRGIVPENRLRVYDMRAVIETMADTGSVLELRRHYGFGMITSFIRIEGRPLGVIANNPSHLSGAIDSPGANKAARMMQICDAFDIPVLFLSDTPGIMVGPEIEKTALVRHSCRMFVVSANMTVPYFTIVIRKSYGLGAQAMQGGSSHAPLLTVSWPTGEYGGMGLEGQVKLGYRKELMAIEEPEERKTEYEKMVARAYEHGKAINMASHFEIDDVIDPAESRNIIVRALKSVPPPPPRTGKKRPNVDTW
;
A
#
# COMPACT_ATOMS: atom_id res chain seq x y z
N MET A 1 -12.03 -14.20 6.96
CA MET A 1 -11.22 -13.81 5.79
C MET A 1 -9.81 -13.36 6.17
N ARG A 2 -9.57 -12.17 6.77
CA ARG A 2 -8.20 -11.73 7.11
C ARG A 2 -7.43 -12.74 7.97
N ALA A 3 -8.03 -13.18 9.08
CA ALA A 3 -7.50 -14.24 9.95
C ALA A 3 -7.26 -15.57 9.21
N ALA A 4 -8.20 -15.99 8.34
CA ALA A 4 -8.08 -17.20 7.54
C ALA A 4 -6.90 -17.12 6.54
N ALA A 5 -6.73 -15.98 5.86
CA ALA A 5 -5.62 -15.75 4.94
C ALA A 5 -4.25 -15.81 5.65
N GLU A 6 -4.15 -15.30 6.88
CA GLU A 6 -2.92 -15.41 7.68
C GLU A 6 -2.62 -16.84 8.14
N LEU A 7 -3.64 -17.68 8.26
CA LEU A 7 -3.51 -19.13 8.48
C LEU A 7 -3.33 -19.92 7.18
N ASN A 8 -3.30 -19.25 6.02
CA ASN A 8 -3.29 -19.86 4.68
C ASN A 8 -4.48 -20.79 4.43
N ILE A 9 -5.65 -20.47 4.99
CA ILE A 9 -6.91 -21.17 4.73
C ILE A 9 -7.63 -20.45 3.58
N PRO A 10 -7.88 -21.11 2.43
CA PRO A 10 -8.65 -20.54 1.32
C PRO A 10 -10.07 -20.17 1.77
N THR A 11 -10.63 -19.12 1.17
CA THR A 11 -11.94 -18.59 1.59
C THR A 11 -12.91 -18.42 0.45
N VAL A 12 -14.15 -18.90 0.66
CA VAL A 12 -15.29 -18.68 -0.22
C VAL A 12 -16.25 -17.69 0.46
N ALA A 13 -16.52 -16.55 -0.18
CA ALA A 13 -17.56 -15.63 0.23
C ALA A 13 -18.89 -15.96 -0.45
N VAL A 14 -20.01 -15.88 0.27
CA VAL A 14 -21.36 -16.00 -0.33
C VAL A 14 -22.04 -14.65 -0.40
N PHE A 15 -22.75 -14.36 -1.50
CA PHE A 15 -23.45 -13.07 -1.66
C PHE A 15 -24.71 -13.17 -2.53
N PRO A 16 -25.83 -12.52 -2.16
CA PRO A 16 -26.94 -12.29 -3.06
C PRO A 16 -26.61 -11.14 -4.02
N ARG A 17 -27.38 -11.03 -5.10
CA ARG A 17 -27.12 -10.02 -6.15
C ARG A 17 -27.08 -8.59 -5.63
N ASP A 18 -27.85 -8.26 -4.59
CA ASP A 18 -27.91 -6.93 -4.01
C ASP A 18 -26.79 -6.62 -3.00
N ASP A 19 -25.94 -7.60 -2.66
CA ASP A 19 -24.71 -7.40 -1.87
C ASP A 19 -23.41 -7.67 -2.65
N ALA A 20 -23.49 -7.87 -3.97
CA ALA A 20 -22.36 -8.22 -4.83
C ALA A 20 -21.18 -7.21 -4.77
N ASN A 21 -21.47 -5.96 -4.42
CA ASN A 21 -20.47 -4.89 -4.31
C ASN A 21 -19.88 -4.72 -2.90
N SER A 22 -20.34 -5.50 -1.92
CA SER A 22 -19.79 -5.49 -0.55
C SER A 22 -18.31 -5.85 -0.56
N LEU A 23 -17.54 -5.29 0.38
CA LEU A 23 -16.08 -5.46 0.36
C LEU A 23 -15.65 -6.92 0.54
N HIS A 24 -16.45 -7.75 1.21
CA HIS A 24 -16.11 -9.13 1.50
C HIS A 24 -16.00 -10.00 0.23
N THR A 25 -16.84 -9.75 -0.79
CA THR A 25 -16.80 -10.45 -2.08
C THR A 25 -15.51 -10.17 -2.87
N LYS A 26 -14.80 -9.08 -2.52
CA LYS A 26 -13.54 -8.65 -3.15
C LYS A 26 -12.30 -9.05 -2.35
N LYS A 27 -12.49 -9.66 -1.17
CA LYS A 27 -11.42 -10.00 -0.22
C LYS A 27 -11.29 -11.49 0.04
N ALA A 28 -12.29 -12.29 -0.32
CA ALA A 28 -12.20 -13.73 -0.37
C ALA A 28 -11.44 -14.20 -1.61
N ASP A 29 -10.95 -15.44 -1.59
CA ASP A 29 -10.26 -16.07 -2.71
C ASP A 29 -11.24 -16.46 -3.82
N GLU A 30 -12.43 -16.90 -3.41
CA GLU A 30 -13.56 -17.21 -4.29
C GLU A 30 -14.86 -16.57 -3.77
N ALA A 31 -15.83 -16.40 -4.66
CA ALA A 31 -17.12 -15.84 -4.30
C ALA A 31 -18.27 -16.54 -5.05
N ALA A 32 -19.24 -17.04 -4.30
CA ALA A 32 -20.39 -17.78 -4.80
C ALA A 32 -21.69 -16.96 -4.65
N VAL A 33 -22.52 -17.00 -5.69
CA VAL A 33 -23.80 -16.27 -5.70
C VAL A 33 -24.88 -17.11 -5.03
N ILE A 34 -25.58 -16.51 -4.06
CA ILE A 34 -26.75 -17.10 -3.39
C ILE A 34 -28.05 -16.43 -3.86
N GLN A 35 -29.13 -17.20 -3.92
CA GLN A 35 -30.49 -16.76 -4.24
C GLN A 35 -31.11 -16.02 -3.06
N GLY A 36 -31.94 -15.02 -3.39
CA GLY A 36 -32.60 -14.15 -2.43
C GLY A 36 -32.11 -12.70 -2.54
N VAL A 37 -32.62 -11.86 -1.64
CA VAL A 37 -32.31 -10.43 -1.57
C VAL A 37 -32.22 -10.04 -0.09
N GLY A 38 -31.30 -9.13 0.24
CA GLY A 38 -31.15 -8.61 1.59
C GLY A 38 -30.70 -9.67 2.60
N ALA A 39 -30.95 -9.41 3.88
CA ALA A 39 -30.55 -10.28 4.98
C ALA A 39 -31.13 -11.71 4.89
N ALA A 40 -32.32 -11.87 4.29
CA ALA A 40 -33.01 -13.16 4.21
C ALA A 40 -32.24 -14.20 3.36
N ALA A 41 -31.46 -13.78 2.37
CA ALA A 41 -30.66 -14.69 1.55
C ALA A 41 -29.64 -15.48 2.39
N TYR A 42 -29.09 -14.85 3.42
CA TYR A 42 -28.10 -15.43 4.33
C TYR A 42 -28.71 -16.34 5.41
N LEU A 43 -30.04 -16.46 5.46
CA LEU A 43 -30.76 -17.30 6.43
C LEU A 43 -31.16 -18.67 5.87
N ASP A 44 -30.92 -18.92 4.58
CA ASP A 44 -31.27 -20.18 3.92
C ASP A 44 -30.21 -21.25 4.19
N ILE A 45 -30.45 -22.08 5.21
CA ILE A 45 -29.53 -23.13 5.67
C ILE A 45 -29.17 -24.10 4.55
N GLU A 46 -30.18 -24.63 3.83
CA GLU A 46 -29.93 -25.65 2.80
C GLU A 46 -29.10 -25.08 1.66
N GLN A 47 -29.30 -23.80 1.35
CA GLN A 47 -28.51 -23.13 0.34
C GLN A 47 -27.07 -22.86 0.79
N MET A 48 -26.84 -22.51 2.06
CA MET A 48 -25.48 -22.38 2.60
C MET A 48 -24.72 -23.70 2.52
N ILE A 49 -25.40 -24.81 2.89
CA ILE A 49 -24.85 -26.16 2.82
C ILE A 49 -24.55 -26.57 1.37
N ALA A 50 -25.50 -26.36 0.45
CA ALA A 50 -25.32 -26.67 -0.96
C ALA A 50 -24.13 -25.89 -1.55
N THR A 51 -24.07 -24.59 -1.28
CA THR A 51 -22.98 -23.72 -1.78
C THR A 51 -21.62 -24.14 -1.21
N ALA A 52 -21.55 -24.50 0.08
CA ALA A 52 -20.33 -24.99 0.71
C ALA A 52 -19.84 -26.29 0.06
N LYS A 53 -20.75 -27.23 -0.24
CA LYS A 53 -20.41 -28.50 -0.91
C LYS A 53 -20.01 -28.31 -2.37
N GLU A 54 -20.70 -27.44 -3.11
CA GLU A 54 -20.37 -27.11 -4.50
C GLU A 54 -19.00 -26.42 -4.63
N SER A 55 -18.55 -25.75 -3.57
CA SER A 55 -17.27 -25.04 -3.51
C SER A 55 -16.18 -25.82 -2.74
N ASP A 56 -16.39 -27.11 -2.46
CA ASP A 56 -15.46 -27.99 -1.74
C ASP A 56 -14.95 -27.40 -0.39
N CYS A 57 -15.82 -26.70 0.35
CA CYS A 57 -15.47 -26.14 1.65
C CYS A 57 -15.41 -27.23 2.73
N ASP A 58 -14.39 -27.18 3.61
CA ASP A 58 -14.32 -28.05 4.80
C ASP A 58 -15.13 -27.53 5.99
N ALA A 59 -15.35 -26.21 6.05
CA ALA A 59 -15.92 -25.54 7.22
C ALA A 59 -16.76 -24.31 6.85
N ILE A 60 -17.75 -24.00 7.69
CA ILE A 60 -18.58 -22.80 7.60
C ILE A 60 -18.34 -21.92 8.83
N HIS A 61 -17.89 -20.68 8.61
CA HIS A 61 -17.80 -19.66 9.66
C HIS A 61 -19.00 -18.72 9.58
N PRO A 62 -19.99 -18.81 10.50
CA PRO A 62 -21.22 -18.03 10.40
C PRO A 62 -21.08 -16.58 10.89
N GLY A 63 -19.96 -16.25 11.54
CA GLY A 63 -19.68 -14.89 12.02
C GLY A 63 -20.58 -14.52 13.19
N TYR A 64 -21.36 -13.45 13.03
CA TYR A 64 -22.33 -12.98 14.01
C TYR A 64 -23.63 -12.56 13.32
N GLY A 65 -24.75 -12.76 14.02
CA GLY A 65 -26.07 -12.61 13.42
C GLY A 65 -26.36 -13.71 12.41
N PHE A 66 -27.41 -13.54 11.62
CA PHE A 66 -27.87 -14.56 10.66
C PHE A 66 -28.04 -15.94 11.31
N LEU A 67 -27.24 -16.91 10.89
CA LEU A 67 -27.29 -18.31 11.34
C LEU A 67 -26.24 -18.63 12.43
N SER A 68 -25.52 -17.65 12.96
CA SER A 68 -24.42 -17.88 13.92
C SER A 68 -24.85 -18.52 15.25
N GLU A 69 -26.12 -18.35 15.64
CA GLU A 69 -26.70 -18.96 16.84
C GLU A 69 -27.74 -20.04 16.51
N ASN A 70 -27.81 -20.44 15.24
CA ASN A 70 -28.81 -21.41 14.78
C ASN A 70 -28.26 -22.84 14.89
N ALA A 71 -28.71 -23.57 15.90
CA ALA A 71 -28.33 -24.97 16.12
C ALA A 71 -28.64 -25.89 14.93
N GLN A 72 -29.65 -25.56 14.11
CA GLN A 72 -29.97 -26.34 12.91
C GLN A 72 -28.88 -26.23 11.85
N LEU A 73 -28.25 -25.06 11.67
CA LEU A 73 -27.12 -24.94 10.73
C LEU A 73 -25.95 -25.82 11.19
N ALA A 74 -25.60 -25.77 12.48
CA ALA A 74 -24.52 -26.59 13.04
C ALA A 74 -24.81 -28.09 12.87
N ARG A 75 -26.05 -28.53 13.13
CA ARG A 75 -26.47 -29.92 12.90
C ARG A 75 -26.40 -30.31 11.42
N ARG A 76 -26.86 -29.45 10.50
CA ARG A 76 -26.76 -29.71 9.06
C ARG A 76 -25.30 -29.77 8.59
N CYS A 77 -24.40 -28.99 9.19
CA CYS A 77 -22.97 -29.12 8.92
C CYS A 77 -22.46 -30.50 9.34
N GLU A 78 -22.78 -30.98 10.54
CA GLU A 78 -22.40 -32.32 11.01
C GLU A 78 -22.95 -33.45 10.12
N GLU A 79 -24.22 -33.36 9.72
CA GLU A 79 -24.87 -34.34 8.83
C GLU A 79 -24.20 -34.43 7.45
N GLU A 80 -23.61 -33.33 6.98
CA GLU A 80 -23.00 -33.21 5.66
C GLU A 80 -21.46 -33.25 5.71
N SER A 81 -20.89 -33.61 6.86
CA SER A 81 -19.42 -33.68 7.09
C SER A 81 -18.69 -32.35 6.91
N LEU A 82 -19.35 -31.23 7.21
CA LEU A 82 -18.78 -29.88 7.28
C LEU A 82 -18.52 -29.48 8.73
N VAL A 83 -17.43 -28.74 8.98
CA VAL A 83 -17.12 -28.21 10.30
C VAL A 83 -17.83 -26.86 10.53
N PHE A 84 -18.68 -26.78 11.56
CA PHE A 84 -19.23 -25.51 12.02
C PHE A 84 -18.18 -24.78 12.89
N VAL A 85 -17.69 -23.62 12.43
CA VAL A 85 -16.71 -22.81 13.18
C VAL A 85 -17.43 -22.02 14.27
N GLY A 86 -17.69 -22.69 15.39
CA GLY A 86 -18.44 -22.14 16.51
C GLY A 86 -18.70 -23.18 17.61
N PRO A 87 -19.58 -22.86 18.57
CA PRO A 87 -19.98 -23.79 19.62
C PRO A 87 -20.66 -25.06 19.07
N THR A 88 -20.77 -26.09 19.90
CA THR A 88 -21.45 -27.34 19.52
C THR A 88 -22.96 -27.13 19.36
N VAL A 89 -23.65 -28.07 18.71
CA VAL A 89 -25.12 -28.08 18.63
C VAL A 89 -25.74 -27.99 20.03
N GLU A 90 -25.22 -28.75 20.99
CA GLU A 90 -25.69 -28.75 22.37
C GLU A 90 -25.44 -27.41 23.07
N ASN A 91 -24.30 -26.76 22.80
CA ASN A 91 -24.04 -25.41 23.32
C ASN A 91 -25.06 -24.41 22.74
N LEU A 92 -25.30 -24.45 21.43
CA LEU A 92 -26.24 -23.56 20.76
C LEU A 92 -27.69 -23.78 21.26
N GLU A 93 -28.12 -25.02 21.47
CA GLU A 93 -29.44 -25.31 22.03
C GLU A 93 -29.55 -24.85 23.50
N ALA A 94 -28.52 -25.12 24.32
CA ALA A 94 -28.50 -24.78 25.73
C ALA A 94 -28.52 -23.26 25.97
N PHE A 95 -27.74 -22.51 25.20
CA PHE A 95 -27.63 -21.05 25.35
C PHE A 95 -28.62 -20.27 24.49
N GLY A 96 -29.12 -20.85 23.39
CA GLY A 96 -30.22 -20.28 22.60
C GLY A 96 -31.58 -20.33 23.31
N ASN A 97 -31.71 -21.15 24.36
CA ASN A 97 -32.89 -21.19 25.22
C ASN A 97 -32.63 -20.51 26.56
N LYS A 98 -33.22 -19.31 26.75
CA LYS A 98 -33.08 -18.51 27.99
C LYS A 98 -33.40 -19.29 29.26
N ALA A 99 -34.39 -20.18 29.25
CA ALA A 99 -34.73 -20.97 30.43
C ALA A 99 -33.63 -21.99 30.76
N GLN A 100 -33.05 -22.63 29.75
CA GLN A 100 -31.94 -23.58 29.95
C GLN A 100 -30.66 -22.89 30.39
N ALA A 101 -30.32 -21.73 29.81
CA ALA A 101 -29.19 -20.91 30.23
C ALA A 101 -29.34 -20.45 31.70
N ARG A 102 -30.54 -20.01 32.11
CA ARG A 102 -30.84 -19.66 33.51
C ARG A 102 -30.73 -20.87 34.45
N LEU A 103 -31.28 -22.02 34.07
CA LEU A 103 -31.14 -23.26 34.86
C LEU A 103 -29.66 -23.68 35.01
N LEU A 104 -28.85 -23.50 33.96
CA LEU A 104 -27.41 -23.74 34.03
C LEU A 104 -26.73 -22.78 35.01
N ALA A 105 -27.03 -21.48 34.93
CA ALA A 105 -26.51 -20.48 35.86
C ALA A 105 -26.87 -20.83 37.32
N GLU A 106 -28.12 -21.21 37.58
CA GLU A 106 -28.59 -21.62 38.91
C GLU A 106 -27.84 -22.86 39.42
N ARG A 107 -27.64 -23.89 38.57
CA ARG A 107 -26.86 -25.08 38.92
C ARG A 107 -25.39 -24.76 39.23
N CYS A 108 -24.81 -23.79 38.53
CA CYS A 108 -23.46 -23.31 38.77
C CYS A 108 -23.36 -22.33 39.95
N GLY A 109 -24.47 -21.96 40.58
CA GLY A 109 -24.48 -20.98 41.67
C GLY A 109 -24.20 -19.54 41.21
N VAL A 110 -24.36 -19.26 39.91
CA VAL A 110 -24.18 -17.92 39.35
C VAL A 110 -25.43 -17.07 39.65
N PRO A 111 -25.26 -15.84 40.17
CA PRO A 111 -26.38 -14.96 40.49
C PRO A 111 -27.31 -14.69 39.30
N LEU A 112 -28.62 -14.72 39.53
CA LEU A 112 -29.66 -14.43 38.54
C LEU A 112 -30.56 -13.31 39.02
N LEU A 113 -31.09 -12.53 38.08
CA LEU A 113 -32.18 -11.60 38.36
C LEU A 113 -33.42 -12.40 38.80
N LYS A 114 -34.13 -11.89 39.81
CA LYS A 114 -35.46 -12.43 40.15
C LYS A 114 -36.36 -12.27 38.93
N GLY A 115 -37.18 -13.26 38.65
CA GLY A 115 -38.07 -13.21 37.49
C GLY A 115 -39.04 -14.37 37.47
N SER A 116 -39.97 -14.34 36.52
CA SER A 116 -40.90 -15.43 36.30
C SER A 116 -40.27 -16.57 35.50
N ASN A 117 -40.50 -17.82 35.92
CA ASN A 117 -40.02 -19.02 35.24
C ASN A 117 -40.91 -19.43 34.03
N GLY A 118 -41.47 -18.45 33.32
CA GLY A 118 -42.40 -18.68 32.21
C GLY A 118 -43.32 -17.48 31.91
N PRO A 119 -44.29 -17.65 30.99
CA PRO A 119 -45.28 -16.62 30.67
C PRO A 119 -46.07 -16.20 31.90
N VAL A 120 -46.28 -14.90 32.07
CA VAL A 120 -47.12 -14.34 33.13
C VAL A 120 -48.34 -13.66 32.53
N THR A 121 -49.40 -13.51 33.31
CA THR A 121 -50.49 -12.58 33.01
C THR A 121 -50.17 -11.20 33.60
N ILE A 122 -50.89 -10.16 33.20
CA ILE A 122 -50.76 -8.82 33.80
C ILE A 122 -50.93 -8.83 35.32
N ASP A 123 -51.85 -9.63 35.86
CA ASP A 123 -52.07 -9.74 37.30
C ASP A 123 -50.87 -10.37 38.01
N ARG A 124 -50.23 -11.39 37.40
CA ARG A 124 -49.00 -11.98 37.92
C ARG A 124 -47.81 -11.04 37.80
N ALA A 125 -47.74 -10.23 36.75
CA ALA A 125 -46.74 -9.17 36.65
C ALA A 125 -46.92 -8.11 37.76
N ARG A 126 -48.17 -7.79 38.12
CA ARG A 126 -48.50 -6.88 39.22
C ARG A 126 -48.08 -7.44 40.58
N GLU A 127 -48.38 -8.71 40.84
CA GLU A 127 -47.94 -9.40 42.06
C GLU A 127 -46.41 -9.50 42.14
N PHE A 128 -45.73 -9.73 41.02
CA PHE A 128 -44.27 -9.77 40.98
C PHE A 128 -43.67 -8.40 41.30
N LEU A 129 -44.20 -7.31 40.73
CA LEU A 129 -43.78 -5.94 41.05
C LEU A 129 -43.95 -5.62 42.55
N ASP A 130 -45.09 -6.00 43.13
CA ASP A 130 -45.37 -5.83 44.58
C ASP A 130 -44.34 -6.59 45.45
N SER A 131 -43.91 -7.77 45.02
CA SER A 131 -42.93 -8.59 45.75
C SER A 131 -41.51 -7.98 45.83
N LEU A 132 -41.21 -6.98 45.00
CA LEU A 132 -39.92 -6.30 44.98
C LEU A 132 -39.84 -5.08 45.93
N GLY A 133 -40.97 -4.70 46.55
CA GLY A 133 -41.08 -3.58 47.49
C GLY A 133 -41.19 -2.19 46.85
N ASP A 134 -41.26 -1.13 47.66
CA ASP A 134 -41.63 0.24 47.24
C ASP A 134 -40.73 0.86 46.15
N ASN A 135 -39.49 0.40 46.01
CA ASN A 135 -38.54 0.85 44.98
C ASN A 135 -38.35 -0.15 43.82
N GLY A 136 -39.09 -1.27 43.86
CA GLY A 136 -39.06 -2.33 42.87
C GLY A 136 -39.38 -1.81 41.47
N ALA A 137 -38.69 -2.35 40.48
CA ALA A 137 -38.96 -2.09 39.07
C ALA A 137 -38.86 -3.42 38.32
N ILE A 138 -39.64 -3.58 37.27
CA ILE A 138 -39.64 -4.80 36.46
C ILE A 138 -39.38 -4.48 35.00
N MET A 139 -38.74 -5.40 34.30
CA MET A 139 -38.58 -5.41 32.86
C MET A 139 -39.52 -6.47 32.30
N ILE A 140 -40.50 -6.05 31.52
CA ILE A 140 -41.37 -6.94 30.76
C ILE A 140 -40.63 -7.32 29.49
N LYS A 141 -40.55 -8.62 29.18
CA LYS A 141 -39.85 -9.13 28.00
C LYS A 141 -40.69 -10.17 27.26
N ALA A 142 -40.62 -10.18 25.93
CA ALA A 142 -41.18 -11.24 25.12
C ALA A 142 -40.39 -12.55 25.29
N ILE A 143 -41.08 -13.69 25.42
CA ILE A 143 -40.43 -15.00 25.62
C ILE A 143 -39.61 -15.40 24.39
N SER A 144 -40.19 -15.21 23.20
CA SER A 144 -39.56 -15.53 21.92
C SER A 144 -38.75 -14.35 21.34
N GLY A 145 -38.48 -13.32 22.14
CA GLY A 145 -37.80 -12.09 21.69
C GLY A 145 -36.29 -12.07 21.95
N GLY A 146 -35.55 -11.51 21.01
CA GLY A 146 -34.11 -11.22 21.09
C GLY A 146 -33.77 -9.82 20.55
N GLY A 147 -32.60 -9.29 20.92
CA GLY A 147 -32.06 -8.05 20.35
C GLY A 147 -32.81 -6.76 20.69
N GLY A 148 -33.32 -6.62 21.92
CA GLY A 148 -33.89 -5.34 22.38
C GLY A 148 -35.37 -5.10 22.07
N ARG A 149 -35.98 -5.90 21.17
CA ARG A 149 -37.37 -5.73 20.70
C ARG A 149 -38.35 -6.48 21.58
N GLY A 150 -39.51 -5.88 21.87
CA GLY A 150 -40.48 -6.46 22.80
C GLY A 150 -39.99 -6.48 24.26
N MET A 151 -39.32 -5.40 24.70
CA MET A 151 -38.96 -5.20 26.11
C MET A 151 -39.41 -3.82 26.59
N ARG A 152 -39.95 -3.73 27.82
CA ARG A 152 -40.43 -2.48 28.40
C ARG A 152 -40.11 -2.40 29.90
N PRO A 153 -39.41 -1.36 30.37
CA PRO A 153 -39.25 -1.12 31.79
C PRO A 153 -40.55 -0.59 32.40
N VAL A 154 -40.84 -0.97 33.63
CA VAL A 154 -41.97 -0.50 34.44
C VAL A 154 -41.43 -0.11 35.80
N TYR A 155 -41.55 1.16 36.15
CA TYR A 155 -41.01 1.71 37.40
C TYR A 155 -42.04 1.87 38.51
N GLY A 156 -43.33 1.67 38.19
CA GLY A 156 -44.45 1.78 39.11
C GLY A 156 -45.71 1.12 38.55
N PHE A 157 -46.72 0.94 39.41
CA PHE A 157 -47.96 0.23 39.06
C PHE A 157 -48.78 0.89 37.95
N ASP A 158 -48.70 2.20 37.86
CA ASP A 158 -49.44 3.08 36.97
C ASP A 158 -49.02 2.92 35.50
N GLU A 159 -47.80 2.42 35.24
CA GLU A 159 -47.25 2.19 33.90
C GLU A 159 -47.45 0.73 33.42
N LEU A 160 -47.76 -0.19 34.33
CA LEU A 160 -47.73 -1.63 34.08
C LEU A 160 -48.70 -2.07 32.97
N GLU A 161 -49.94 -1.58 33.01
CA GLU A 161 -51.00 -2.03 32.09
C GLU A 161 -50.73 -1.61 30.64
N GLU A 162 -50.28 -0.38 30.46
CA GLU A 162 -49.91 0.14 29.15
C GLU A 162 -48.64 -0.53 28.61
N ALA A 163 -47.60 -0.66 29.44
CA ALA A 163 -46.35 -1.30 29.06
C ALA A 163 -46.56 -2.76 28.67
N TYR A 164 -47.37 -3.51 29.43
CA TYR A 164 -47.69 -4.91 29.16
C TYR A 164 -48.43 -5.07 27.83
N THR A 165 -49.47 -4.27 27.60
CA THR A 165 -50.29 -4.34 26.37
C THR A 165 -49.47 -3.99 25.13
N ARG A 166 -48.64 -2.95 25.22
CA ARG A 166 -47.74 -2.56 24.12
C ARG A 166 -46.69 -3.64 23.84
N CYS A 167 -46.06 -4.17 24.88
CA CYS A 167 -45.05 -5.23 24.77
C CYS A 167 -45.65 -6.50 24.13
N GLN A 168 -46.86 -6.89 24.54
CA GLN A 168 -47.57 -8.04 23.98
C GLN A 168 -47.91 -7.84 22.50
N SER A 169 -48.43 -6.65 22.15
CA SER A 169 -48.78 -6.32 20.77
C SER A 169 -47.54 -6.33 19.85
N GLU A 170 -46.43 -5.79 20.33
CA GLU A 170 -45.16 -5.78 19.62
C GLU A 170 -44.59 -7.21 19.47
N ALA A 171 -44.64 -8.02 20.53
CA ALA A 171 -44.20 -9.41 20.49
C ALA A 171 -45.01 -10.25 19.50
N LEU A 172 -46.33 -10.05 19.46
CA LEU A 172 -47.22 -10.74 18.52
C LEU A 172 -46.93 -10.35 17.07
N GLN A 173 -46.69 -9.06 16.81
CA GLN A 173 -46.35 -8.57 15.46
C GLN A 173 -44.96 -9.03 15.01
N ALA A 174 -43.99 -9.04 15.91
CA ALA A 174 -42.59 -9.32 15.58
C ALA A 174 -42.26 -10.82 15.56
N PHE A 175 -42.86 -11.61 16.45
CA PHE A 175 -42.48 -13.01 16.68
C PHE A 175 -43.64 -14.00 16.53
N GLY A 176 -44.86 -13.52 16.23
CA GLY A 176 -46.05 -14.36 16.18
C GLY A 176 -46.50 -14.92 17.54
N ASN A 177 -45.80 -14.59 18.62
CA ASN A 177 -46.08 -15.01 19.99
C ASN A 177 -46.18 -13.79 20.92
N GLY A 178 -47.35 -13.60 21.53
CA GLY A 178 -47.62 -12.51 22.48
C GLY A 178 -47.36 -12.85 23.95
N GLU A 179 -46.73 -13.98 24.24
CA GLU A 179 -46.37 -14.39 25.60
C GLU A 179 -45.20 -13.57 26.16
N LEU A 180 -45.40 -13.05 27.38
CA LEU A 180 -44.46 -12.18 28.06
C LEU A 180 -44.04 -12.79 29.39
N TYR A 181 -42.80 -12.54 29.79
CA TYR A 181 -42.27 -12.84 31.13
C TYR A 181 -41.74 -11.55 31.77
N VAL A 182 -41.54 -11.57 33.08
CA VAL A 182 -41.06 -10.40 33.84
C VAL A 182 -39.80 -10.74 34.62
N GLU A 183 -38.86 -9.81 34.65
CA GLU A 183 -37.64 -9.87 35.47
C GLU A 183 -37.50 -8.59 36.29
N GLU A 184 -36.81 -8.66 37.41
CA GLU A 184 -36.37 -7.51 38.18
C GLU A 184 -35.51 -6.59 37.30
N LEU A 185 -35.79 -5.29 37.34
CA LEU A 185 -35.05 -4.27 36.62
C LEU A 185 -34.05 -3.59 37.55
N ILE A 186 -32.76 -3.76 37.27
CA ILE A 186 -31.71 -2.94 37.87
C ILE A 186 -31.78 -1.54 37.23
N ARG A 187 -32.13 -0.52 38.04
CA ARG A 187 -32.39 0.85 37.56
C ARG A 187 -31.14 1.50 36.95
N ARG A 188 -29.99 1.36 37.62
CA ARG A 188 -28.71 1.90 37.17
C ARG A 188 -27.70 0.77 37.07
N ALA A 189 -27.67 0.15 35.90
CA ALA A 189 -26.86 -1.04 35.68
C ALA A 189 -25.71 -0.79 34.71
N ARG A 190 -24.60 -1.49 34.91
CA ARG A 190 -23.56 -1.67 33.89
C ARG A 190 -23.76 -3.01 33.20
N HIS A 191 -23.62 -3.00 31.89
CA HIS A 191 -23.64 -4.21 31.08
C HIS A 191 -22.20 -4.67 30.88
N ILE A 192 -21.81 -5.73 31.59
CA ILE A 192 -20.46 -6.28 31.58
C ILE A 192 -20.49 -7.65 30.90
N GLU A 193 -19.47 -7.92 30.10
CA GLU A 193 -19.36 -9.13 29.31
C GLU A 193 -18.03 -9.82 29.56
N VAL A 194 -18.01 -11.13 29.70
CA VAL A 194 -16.76 -11.90 29.78
C VAL A 194 -16.54 -12.64 28.49
N GLN A 195 -15.39 -12.41 27.85
CA GLN A 195 -14.96 -13.19 26.68
C GLN A 195 -14.46 -14.55 27.15
N VAL A 196 -15.09 -15.62 26.67
CA VAL A 196 -14.69 -16.99 26.93
C VAL A 196 -14.22 -17.66 25.64
N ILE A 197 -13.24 -18.55 25.77
CA ILE A 197 -12.79 -19.48 24.74
C ILE A 197 -12.76 -20.90 25.35
N GLY A 198 -13.20 -21.89 24.58
CA GLY A 198 -13.13 -23.29 24.99
C GLY A 198 -12.79 -24.23 23.84
N ASP A 199 -12.19 -25.38 24.14
CA ASP A 199 -11.83 -26.40 23.16
C ASP A 199 -12.68 -27.68 23.31
N GLU A 200 -12.51 -28.60 22.35
CA GLU A 200 -13.21 -29.90 22.36
C GLU A 200 -12.71 -30.86 23.45
N TYR A 201 -11.58 -30.56 24.08
CA TYR A 201 -10.97 -31.37 25.14
C TYR A 201 -11.45 -30.96 26.54
N GLY A 202 -12.32 -29.95 26.62
CA GLY A 202 -12.94 -29.45 27.86
C GLY A 202 -12.13 -28.36 28.56
N ALA A 203 -11.05 -27.85 27.96
CA ALA A 203 -10.35 -26.68 28.49
C ALA A 203 -11.16 -25.41 28.17
N VAL A 204 -11.23 -24.50 29.14
CA VAL A 204 -11.96 -23.25 29.05
C VAL A 204 -11.17 -22.15 29.76
N SER A 205 -10.99 -21.02 29.08
CA SER A 205 -10.31 -19.83 29.57
C SER A 205 -11.12 -18.56 29.29
N HIS A 206 -10.86 -17.48 30.03
CA HIS A 206 -11.40 -16.16 29.77
C HIS A 206 -10.32 -15.18 29.27
N LEU A 207 -10.69 -14.29 28.36
CA LEU A 207 -9.83 -13.20 27.86
C LEU A 207 -10.12 -11.85 28.52
N GLY A 208 -10.78 -11.86 29.68
CA GLY A 208 -11.16 -10.67 30.43
C GLY A 208 -12.55 -10.16 30.05
N GLU A 209 -12.89 -8.98 30.57
CA GLU A 209 -14.23 -8.40 30.44
C GLU A 209 -14.29 -7.16 29.54
N ARG A 210 -15.48 -6.91 28.98
CA ARG A 210 -15.86 -5.69 28.27
C ARG A 210 -17.00 -4.99 28.98
N GLU A 211 -17.08 -3.68 28.81
CA GLU A 211 -18.21 -2.85 29.23
C GLU A 211 -18.97 -2.34 28.01
N CYS A 212 -20.23 -2.73 27.92
CA CYS A 212 -21.17 -2.43 26.84
C CYS A 212 -22.33 -1.54 27.33
N SER A 213 -22.14 -0.84 28.44
CA SER A 213 -23.13 0.02 29.09
C SER A 213 -23.62 1.18 28.21
N ILE A 214 -22.81 1.63 27.24
CA ILE A 214 -23.20 2.71 26.32
C ILE A 214 -24.01 2.13 25.17
N GLN A 215 -25.31 2.16 25.35
CA GLN A 215 -26.30 1.66 24.42
C GLN A 215 -27.43 2.66 24.20
N ARG A 216 -28.06 2.59 23.03
CA ARG A 216 -29.25 3.37 22.67
C ARG A 216 -30.39 2.40 22.40
N GLN A 217 -31.50 2.49 23.13
CA GLN A 217 -32.64 1.57 22.95
C GLN A 217 -32.18 0.09 22.91
N TYR A 218 -31.25 -0.27 23.79
CA TYR A 218 -30.62 -1.61 23.89
C TYR A 218 -29.72 -2.02 22.71
N GLN A 219 -29.38 -1.10 21.80
CA GLN A 219 -28.34 -1.30 20.78
C GLN A 219 -27.02 -0.74 21.29
N LYS A 220 -25.98 -1.56 21.33
CA LYS A 220 -24.64 -1.16 21.75
C LYS A 220 -24.06 -0.13 20.77
N VAL A 221 -23.50 0.95 21.31
CA VAL A 221 -22.93 2.07 20.53
C VAL A 221 -21.43 2.20 20.76
N MET A 222 -20.98 1.96 21.98
CA MET A 222 -19.58 2.07 22.37
C MET A 222 -19.22 0.99 23.39
N GLU A 223 -18.09 0.34 23.18
CA GLU A 223 -17.59 -0.73 24.04
C GLU A 223 -16.20 -0.41 24.56
N ILE A 224 -15.92 -0.85 25.79
CA ILE A 224 -14.67 -0.58 26.50
C ILE A 224 -14.07 -1.90 26.98
N ALA A 225 -12.75 -2.08 26.86
CA ALA A 225 -12.03 -3.19 27.49
C ALA A 225 -10.70 -2.71 28.11
N PRO A 226 -10.30 -3.21 29.29
CA PRO A 226 -11.18 -3.76 30.33
C PRO A 226 -12.12 -2.66 30.88
N SER A 227 -13.14 -3.01 31.67
CA SER A 227 -14.04 -2.00 32.25
C SER A 227 -13.33 -1.19 33.36
N PRO A 228 -13.25 0.15 33.27
CA PRO A 228 -12.66 0.96 34.33
C PRO A 228 -13.46 0.94 35.63
N GLY A 229 -14.77 0.69 35.55
CA GLY A 229 -15.70 0.72 36.68
C GLY A 229 -15.80 -0.59 37.47
N VAL A 230 -15.16 -1.67 37.00
CA VAL A 230 -15.19 -2.99 37.65
C VAL A 230 -13.95 -3.17 38.53
N SER A 231 -14.17 -3.37 39.84
CA SER A 231 -13.09 -3.64 40.80
C SER A 231 -12.39 -4.99 40.51
N PRO A 232 -11.12 -5.17 40.90
CA PRO A 232 -10.41 -6.44 40.73
C PRO A 232 -11.15 -7.64 41.34
N GLU A 233 -11.80 -7.47 42.48
CA GLU A 233 -12.57 -8.49 43.18
C GLU A 233 -13.83 -8.86 42.41
N LEU A 234 -14.58 -7.87 41.92
CA LEU A 234 -15.76 -8.10 41.09
C LEU A 234 -15.39 -8.76 39.76
N ARG A 235 -14.29 -8.31 39.13
CA ARG A 235 -13.76 -8.92 37.90
C ARG A 235 -13.49 -10.40 38.08
N LYS A 236 -12.80 -10.79 39.16
CA LYS A 236 -12.53 -12.20 39.47
C LYS A 236 -13.82 -13.01 39.66
N ARG A 237 -14.85 -12.43 40.28
CA ARG A 237 -16.15 -13.11 40.45
C ARG A 237 -16.86 -13.31 39.10
N LEU A 238 -16.95 -12.26 38.29
CA LEU A 238 -17.55 -12.30 36.95
C LEU A 238 -16.85 -13.31 36.04
N THR A 239 -15.52 -13.29 35.99
CA THR A 239 -14.77 -14.19 35.12
C THR A 239 -14.80 -15.63 35.61
N ARG A 240 -14.75 -15.88 36.92
CA ARG A 240 -14.96 -17.21 37.51
C ARG A 240 -16.32 -17.77 37.11
N ASP A 241 -17.40 -17.01 37.33
CA ASP A 241 -18.77 -17.48 37.08
C ASP A 241 -19.00 -17.80 35.60
N ALA A 242 -18.46 -16.97 34.69
CA ALA A 242 -18.49 -17.23 33.25
C ALA A 242 -17.75 -18.54 32.89
N VAL A 243 -16.55 -18.76 33.44
CA VAL A 243 -15.75 -19.97 33.19
C VAL A 243 -16.42 -21.20 33.79
N GLU A 244 -17.03 -21.11 34.98
CA GLU A 244 -17.74 -22.22 35.62
C GLU A 244 -18.96 -22.64 34.80
N MET A 245 -19.75 -21.69 34.30
CA MET A 245 -20.87 -21.98 33.39
C MET A 245 -20.39 -22.61 32.08
N ALA A 246 -19.34 -22.05 31.47
CA ALA A 246 -18.78 -22.57 30.23
C ALA A 246 -18.21 -23.99 30.40
N LYS A 247 -17.50 -24.28 31.50
CA LYS A 247 -17.03 -25.64 31.82
C LYS A 247 -18.18 -26.60 32.03
N ALA A 248 -19.21 -26.20 32.78
CA ALA A 248 -20.39 -27.04 33.02
C ALA A 248 -21.17 -27.35 31.73
N ALA A 249 -21.11 -26.46 30.73
CA ALA A 249 -21.68 -26.68 29.42
C ALA A 249 -20.77 -27.43 28.43
N GLY A 250 -19.50 -27.69 28.77
CA GLY A 250 -18.51 -28.22 27.83
C GLY A 250 -18.35 -27.29 26.62
N TYR A 251 -18.19 -25.99 26.88
CA TYR A 251 -18.24 -24.96 25.85
C TYR A 251 -17.07 -25.05 24.86
N ARG A 252 -17.37 -24.95 23.56
CA ARG A 252 -16.36 -24.91 22.48
C ARG A 252 -16.41 -23.58 21.71
N SER A 253 -15.27 -23.16 21.17
CA SER A 253 -15.08 -21.91 20.40
C SER A 253 -15.15 -20.66 21.28
N ALA A 254 -15.30 -19.48 20.66
CA ALA A 254 -15.46 -18.21 21.34
C ALA A 254 -16.94 -17.93 21.67
N GLY A 255 -17.18 -17.42 22.88
CA GLY A 255 -18.50 -17.02 23.36
C GLY A 255 -18.43 -15.88 24.36
N THR A 256 -19.55 -15.20 24.56
CA THR A 256 -19.65 -14.11 25.52
C THR A 256 -20.70 -14.40 26.58
N PHE A 257 -20.29 -14.31 27.85
CA PHE A 257 -21.19 -14.41 29.00
C PHE A 257 -21.49 -13.02 29.52
N GLU A 258 -22.77 -12.63 29.51
CA GLU A 258 -23.19 -11.27 29.80
C GLU A 258 -23.81 -11.17 31.20
N PHE A 259 -23.46 -10.09 31.88
CA PHE A 259 -23.84 -9.78 33.25
C PHE A 259 -24.34 -8.35 33.37
N MET A 260 -25.26 -8.15 34.30
CA MET A 260 -25.77 -6.87 34.70
C MET A 260 -25.25 -6.56 36.10
N VAL A 261 -24.47 -5.49 36.26
CA VAL A 261 -23.85 -5.07 37.52
C VAL A 261 -24.60 -3.85 38.05
N ASP A 262 -25.07 -3.91 39.29
CA ASP A 262 -25.74 -2.78 39.95
C ASP A 262 -24.72 -1.72 40.37
N THR A 263 -24.95 -0.46 39.99
CA THR A 263 -24.07 0.66 40.35
C THR A 263 -24.49 1.43 41.59
N ASP A 264 -25.69 1.19 42.10
CA ASP A 264 -26.21 1.88 43.30
C ASP A 264 -25.76 1.20 44.60
N ALA A 265 -25.27 -0.04 44.53
CA ALA A 265 -24.65 -0.74 45.64
C ALA A 265 -23.21 -0.22 45.91
N ALA A 266 -22.91 0.19 47.14
CA ALA A 266 -21.59 0.70 47.53
C ALA A 266 -20.79 -0.36 48.31
N GLY A 267 -19.50 -0.53 47.98
CA GLY A 267 -18.57 -1.44 48.68
C GLY A 267 -18.38 -2.81 47.99
N ASP A 268 -17.88 -3.81 48.73
CA ASP A 268 -17.63 -5.17 48.21
C ASP A 268 -18.91 -5.98 47.91
N ASP A 269 -20.08 -5.45 48.32
CA ASP A 269 -21.41 -6.04 48.13
C ASP A 269 -22.10 -5.63 46.81
N ILE A 270 -21.35 -5.13 45.81
CA ILE A 270 -21.90 -4.88 44.47
C ILE A 270 -22.54 -6.17 43.94
N SER A 271 -23.86 -6.11 43.75
CA SER A 271 -24.65 -7.20 43.19
C SER A 271 -24.50 -7.20 41.67
N TYR A 272 -24.41 -8.41 41.12
CA TYR A 272 -24.48 -8.61 39.68
C TYR A 272 -25.36 -9.83 39.41
N ALA A 273 -25.84 -9.94 38.18
CA ALA A 273 -26.63 -11.07 37.74
C ALA A 273 -26.29 -11.44 36.30
N PHE A 274 -26.22 -12.74 36.02
CA PHE A 274 -26.15 -13.27 34.66
C PHE A 274 -27.44 -12.93 33.89
N ILE A 275 -27.29 -12.49 32.64
CA ILE A 275 -28.43 -12.17 31.77
C ILE A 275 -28.58 -13.15 30.62
N GLU A 276 -27.50 -13.42 29.87
CA GLU A 276 -27.51 -14.32 28.72
C GLU A 276 -26.08 -14.69 28.29
N THR A 277 -25.99 -15.68 27.40
CA THR A 277 -24.74 -16.05 26.74
C THR A 277 -24.95 -15.94 25.23
N ASN A 278 -24.12 -15.14 24.57
CA ASN A 278 -24.09 -15.09 23.11
C ASN A 278 -23.11 -16.14 22.62
N ALA A 279 -23.64 -17.21 22.04
CA ALA A 279 -22.88 -18.39 21.67
C ALA A 279 -22.21 -18.23 20.29
N ARG A 280 -21.45 -17.14 20.13
CA ARG A 280 -20.86 -16.70 18.87
C ARG A 280 -19.78 -15.64 19.11
N LEU A 281 -19.04 -15.31 18.05
CA LEU A 281 -18.25 -14.09 18.02
C LEU A 281 -19.17 -12.86 18.13
N GLN A 282 -18.73 -11.82 18.84
CA GLN A 282 -19.46 -10.55 18.92
C GLN A 282 -18.77 -9.46 18.10
N VAL A 283 -19.50 -8.42 17.73
CA VAL A 283 -19.00 -7.31 16.88
C VAL A 283 -17.81 -6.61 17.55
N GLU A 284 -17.90 -6.47 18.86
CA GLU A 284 -17.00 -5.86 19.83
C GLU A 284 -15.87 -6.76 20.33
N HIS A 285 -15.65 -7.94 19.74
CA HIS A 285 -14.49 -8.77 20.08
C HIS A 285 -13.16 -8.02 19.94
N THR A 286 -13.11 -7.03 19.05
CA THR A 286 -11.93 -6.22 18.71
C THR A 286 -11.32 -5.52 19.93
N VAL A 287 -12.11 -5.02 20.89
CA VAL A 287 -11.54 -4.37 22.09
C VAL A 287 -10.83 -5.37 22.98
N THR A 288 -11.29 -6.62 23.01
CA THR A 288 -10.60 -7.71 23.72
C THR A 288 -9.30 -8.06 23.00
N GLU A 289 -9.31 -8.15 21.66
CA GLU A 289 -8.08 -8.39 20.89
C GLU A 289 -7.02 -7.30 21.13
N GLU A 290 -7.41 -6.02 21.11
CA GLU A 290 -6.44 -4.92 21.28
C GLU A 290 -5.77 -4.88 22.66
N VAL A 291 -6.46 -5.33 23.73
CA VAL A 291 -5.89 -5.33 25.08
C VAL A 291 -5.19 -6.64 25.46
N THR A 292 -5.44 -7.73 24.72
CA THR A 292 -4.83 -9.04 24.99
C THR A 292 -3.81 -9.48 23.94
N ASP A 293 -3.81 -8.86 22.76
CA ASP A 293 -3.04 -9.26 21.57
C ASP A 293 -3.39 -10.67 21.04
N ILE A 294 -4.58 -11.19 21.42
CA ILE A 294 -5.09 -12.49 20.98
C ILE A 294 -6.07 -12.28 19.82
N ASP A 295 -5.79 -12.87 18.66
CA ASP A 295 -6.70 -12.90 17.50
C ASP A 295 -7.78 -13.97 17.72
N LEU A 296 -8.99 -13.52 18.03
CA LEU A 296 -10.12 -14.38 18.37
C LEU A 296 -10.60 -15.18 17.17
N VAL A 297 -10.56 -14.61 15.97
CA VAL A 297 -11.03 -15.30 14.76
C VAL A 297 -10.06 -16.42 14.36
N LYS A 298 -8.74 -16.20 14.45
CA LYS A 298 -7.76 -17.28 14.27
C LYS A 298 -7.94 -18.37 15.30
N THR A 299 -8.13 -17.99 16.56
CA THR A 299 -8.37 -18.93 17.66
C THR A 299 -9.59 -19.80 17.36
N GLN A 300 -10.71 -19.22 16.92
CA GLN A 300 -11.90 -19.99 16.52
C GLN A 300 -11.62 -20.98 15.38
N LEU A 301 -10.89 -20.55 14.35
CA LEU A 301 -10.52 -21.41 13.20
C LEU A 301 -9.60 -22.57 13.64
N GLN A 302 -8.61 -22.30 14.49
CA GLN A 302 -7.68 -23.33 14.97
C GLN A 302 -8.34 -24.33 15.92
N ILE A 303 -9.24 -23.88 16.80
CA ILE A 303 -10.06 -24.75 17.65
C ILE A 303 -11.00 -25.60 16.79
N ALA A 304 -11.64 -25.03 15.78
CA ALA A 304 -12.47 -25.78 14.84
C ALA A 304 -11.64 -26.81 14.03
N GLY A 305 -10.35 -26.52 13.79
CA GLY A 305 -9.39 -27.47 13.22
C GLY A 305 -8.81 -28.49 14.22
N GLY A 306 -9.33 -28.57 15.45
CA GLY A 306 -8.96 -29.57 16.45
C GLY A 306 -7.81 -29.19 17.41
N SER A 307 -7.39 -27.92 17.42
CA SER A 307 -6.35 -27.46 18.35
C SER A 307 -6.89 -27.31 19.78
N SER A 308 -6.17 -27.81 20.77
CA SER A 308 -6.46 -27.54 22.18
C SER A 308 -5.99 -26.15 22.61
N LEU A 309 -6.59 -25.59 23.67
CA LEU A 309 -6.15 -24.30 24.22
C LEU A 309 -4.68 -24.34 24.65
N GLY A 310 -4.23 -25.46 25.23
CA GLY A 310 -2.82 -25.62 25.62
C GLY A 310 -1.84 -25.59 24.43
N ASN A 311 -2.21 -26.18 23.29
CA ASN A 311 -1.39 -26.09 22.07
C ASN A 311 -1.32 -24.67 21.52
N LEU A 312 -2.38 -23.89 21.73
CA LEU A 312 -2.44 -22.48 21.32
C LEU A 312 -1.79 -21.54 22.35
N GLY A 313 -1.35 -22.04 23.51
CA GLY A 313 -0.83 -21.22 24.60
C GLY A 313 -1.92 -20.39 25.29
N LEU A 314 -3.17 -20.85 25.25
CA LEU A 314 -4.36 -20.16 25.74
C LEU A 314 -4.97 -20.79 27.01
N ASP A 315 -4.19 -21.62 27.71
CA ASP A 315 -4.51 -21.97 29.10
C ASP A 315 -4.59 -20.70 29.96
N GLN A 316 -5.48 -20.69 30.96
CA GLN A 316 -5.78 -19.49 31.74
C GLN A 316 -4.55 -18.80 32.35
N GLU A 317 -3.52 -19.58 32.72
CA GLU A 317 -2.26 -19.09 33.29
C GLU A 317 -1.33 -18.40 32.28
N ASN A 318 -1.54 -18.66 30.98
CA ASN A 318 -0.74 -18.10 29.88
C ASN A 318 -1.39 -16.87 29.23
N ILE A 319 -2.64 -16.58 29.56
CA ILE A 319 -3.34 -15.39 29.03
C ILE A 319 -2.76 -14.13 29.68
N PRO A 320 -2.29 -13.15 28.88
CA PRO A 320 -1.74 -11.92 29.41
C PRO A 320 -2.81 -11.08 30.09
N GLU A 321 -2.42 -10.38 31.16
CA GLU A 321 -3.26 -9.34 31.76
C GLU A 321 -3.53 -8.22 30.74
N PRO A 322 -4.76 -7.67 30.67
CA PRO A 322 -5.11 -6.62 29.72
C PRO A 322 -4.16 -5.41 29.80
N HIS A 323 -3.60 -5.02 28.66
CA HIS A 323 -2.59 -3.97 28.59
C HIS A 323 -3.20 -2.61 28.21
N GLY A 324 -3.50 -1.79 29.22
CA GLY A 324 -4.13 -0.48 29.04
C GLY A 324 -5.64 -0.57 28.76
N TYR A 325 -6.18 0.35 27.96
CA TYR A 325 -7.61 0.41 27.63
C TYR A 325 -7.86 0.55 26.13
N ALA A 326 -8.87 -0.14 25.62
CA ALA A 326 -9.41 0.02 24.28
C ALA A 326 -10.86 0.50 24.33
N ILE A 327 -11.23 1.37 23.38
CA ILE A 327 -12.61 1.81 23.17
C ILE A 327 -12.96 1.57 21.70
N GLN A 328 -14.05 0.86 21.44
CA GLN A 328 -14.64 0.74 20.11
C GLN A 328 -15.84 1.68 20.01
N ALA A 329 -15.87 2.49 18.95
CA ALA A 329 -17.03 3.27 18.56
C ALA A 329 -17.67 2.69 17.29
N ARG A 330 -18.98 2.41 17.34
CA ARG A 330 -19.76 1.91 16.21
C ARG A 330 -20.25 3.06 15.34
N ILE A 331 -19.65 3.20 14.16
CA ILE A 331 -20.00 4.22 13.19
C ILE A 331 -21.09 3.65 12.28
N ASN A 332 -22.29 4.18 12.46
CA ASN A 332 -23.50 3.73 11.78
C ASN A 332 -23.96 4.77 10.76
N MET A 333 -24.57 4.30 9.67
CA MET A 333 -25.23 5.11 8.64
C MET A 333 -26.59 5.58 9.15
N GLU A 334 -26.59 6.37 10.21
CA GLU A 334 -27.81 6.90 10.82
C GLU A 334 -27.54 8.26 11.45
N THR A 335 -28.57 9.10 11.54
CA THR A 335 -28.52 10.36 12.30
C THR A 335 -29.46 10.28 13.49
N MET A 336 -29.06 10.85 14.63
CA MET A 336 -29.91 10.89 15.83
C MET A 336 -30.86 12.09 15.80
N GLY A 337 -32.16 11.83 16.02
CA GLY A 337 -33.15 12.87 16.27
C GLY A 337 -33.21 13.30 17.74
N GLN A 338 -33.77 14.48 18.01
CA GLN A 338 -34.03 14.96 19.37
C GLN A 338 -35.02 14.08 20.16
N ASP A 339 -35.78 13.24 19.45
CA ASP A 339 -36.67 12.21 19.98
C ASP A 339 -35.95 10.91 20.38
N GLY A 340 -34.61 10.86 20.24
CA GLY A 340 -33.79 9.67 20.50
C GLY A 340 -33.90 8.58 19.44
N ILE A 341 -34.64 8.84 18.34
CA ILE A 341 -34.85 7.88 17.26
C ILE A 341 -33.74 8.03 16.22
N ALA A 342 -33.01 6.94 15.97
CA ALA A 342 -32.04 6.89 14.87
C ALA A 342 -32.78 6.80 13.53
N ARG A 343 -32.40 7.68 12.60
CA ARG A 343 -32.92 7.67 11.23
C ARG A 343 -31.87 7.07 10.31
N PRO A 344 -32.12 5.90 9.67
CA PRO A 344 -31.17 5.30 8.77
C PRO A 344 -30.91 6.22 7.58
N ALA A 345 -29.66 6.28 7.17
CA ALA A 345 -29.18 7.01 6.00
C ALA A 345 -28.61 6.01 5.00
N GLY A 346 -28.70 6.35 3.72
CA GLY A 346 -28.14 5.55 2.65
C GLY A 346 -27.77 6.44 1.47
N GLY A 347 -26.80 6.00 0.70
CA GLY A 347 -26.25 6.75 -0.41
C GLY A 347 -24.98 6.12 -0.93
N LYS A 348 -24.26 6.88 -1.75
CA LYS A 348 -22.95 6.48 -2.24
C LYS A 348 -21.90 7.19 -1.41
N LEU A 349 -20.95 6.44 -0.86
CA LEU A 349 -19.81 7.03 -0.15
C LEU A 349 -18.94 7.78 -1.18
N THR A 350 -19.00 9.11 -1.20
CA THR A 350 -18.24 9.96 -2.14
C THR A 350 -16.82 10.21 -1.67
N ALA A 351 -16.61 10.18 -0.36
CA ALA A 351 -15.31 10.10 0.28
C ALA A 351 -15.42 9.14 1.48
N PHE A 352 -14.41 8.29 1.65
CA PHE A 352 -14.30 7.39 2.79
C PHE A 352 -12.82 7.23 3.14
N GLU A 353 -12.35 8.10 4.04
CA GLU A 353 -10.96 8.14 4.52
C GLU A 353 -10.97 7.71 5.99
N VAL A 354 -10.44 6.51 6.26
CA VAL A 354 -10.39 5.94 7.61
C VAL A 354 -9.24 6.56 8.43
N PRO A 355 -9.41 6.79 9.74
CA PRO A 355 -8.32 7.22 10.59
C PRO A 355 -7.25 6.12 10.71
N SER A 356 -6.00 6.53 10.90
CA SER A 356 -4.86 5.62 10.98
C SER A 356 -3.80 6.12 11.97
N GLY A 357 -2.88 5.26 12.37
CA GLY A 357 -1.81 5.59 13.31
C GLY A 357 -1.67 4.57 14.43
N ARG A 358 -0.67 4.73 15.29
CA ARG A 358 -0.41 3.80 16.40
C ARG A 358 -1.60 3.77 17.37
N GLY A 359 -2.07 2.57 17.70
CA GLY A 359 -3.20 2.35 18.62
C GLY A 359 -4.55 2.73 18.02
N ILE A 360 -4.66 2.84 16.69
CA ILE A 360 -5.93 3.02 15.98
C ILE A 360 -6.15 1.84 15.04
N ARG A 361 -7.26 1.12 15.21
CA ARG A 361 -7.72 0.05 14.32
C ARG A 361 -9.09 0.42 13.77
N VAL A 362 -9.32 0.15 12.48
CA VAL A 362 -10.63 0.32 11.85
C VAL A 362 -11.03 -0.94 11.09
N ASP A 363 -12.13 -1.54 11.52
CA ASP A 363 -12.74 -2.69 10.87
C ASP A 363 -14.00 -2.22 10.14
N THR A 364 -14.03 -2.32 8.81
CA THR A 364 -15.10 -1.76 7.97
C THR A 364 -15.22 -2.50 6.64
N PHE A 365 -16.42 -2.47 6.05
CA PHE A 365 -16.65 -2.83 4.64
C PHE A 365 -16.82 -1.61 3.73
N GLY A 366 -16.80 -0.39 4.28
CA GLY A 366 -16.91 0.84 3.52
C GLY A 366 -15.67 1.12 2.67
N TYR A 367 -15.88 1.66 1.48
CA TYR A 367 -14.83 2.19 0.61
C TYR A 367 -15.40 3.27 -0.30
N THR A 368 -14.54 4.16 -0.80
CA THR A 368 -14.98 5.24 -1.69
C THR A 368 -15.62 4.67 -2.95
N GLY A 369 -16.84 5.11 -3.24
CA GLY A 369 -17.65 4.65 -4.36
C GLY A 369 -18.64 3.53 -4.02
N TYR A 370 -18.58 2.97 -2.80
CA TYR A 370 -19.54 1.96 -2.35
C TYR A 370 -20.96 2.55 -2.24
N GLN A 371 -21.94 1.85 -2.80
CA GLN A 371 -23.36 2.17 -2.70
C GLN A 371 -23.94 1.38 -1.53
N THR A 372 -24.39 2.08 -0.49
CA THR A 372 -24.96 1.45 0.70
C THR A 372 -26.33 0.85 0.36
N ASN A 373 -26.64 -0.31 0.94
CA ASN A 373 -27.91 -0.99 0.74
C ASN A 373 -28.72 -1.00 2.05
N PRO A 374 -29.92 -0.39 2.08
CA PRO A 374 -30.74 -0.30 3.30
C PRO A 374 -31.37 -1.64 3.74
N HIS A 375 -31.20 -2.72 2.97
CA HIS A 375 -31.65 -4.06 3.36
C HIS A 375 -30.74 -4.73 4.40
N TYR A 376 -29.60 -4.11 4.74
CA TYR A 376 -28.62 -4.62 5.70
C TYR A 376 -28.44 -3.67 6.89
N ASP A 377 -27.67 -4.13 7.88
CA ASP A 377 -27.39 -3.39 9.10
C ASP A 377 -26.73 -2.02 8.83
N SER A 378 -27.02 -1.03 9.69
CA SER A 378 -26.52 0.33 9.51
C SER A 378 -25.05 0.50 9.90
N LEU A 379 -24.43 -0.45 10.61
CA LEU A 379 -23.02 -0.38 10.99
C LEU A 379 -22.13 -0.30 9.74
N LEU A 380 -21.40 0.80 9.57
CA LEU A 380 -20.49 1.01 8.45
C LEU A 380 -19.03 0.70 8.83
N ALA A 381 -18.61 1.12 10.01
CA ALA A 381 -17.26 0.93 10.51
C ALA A 381 -17.22 0.80 12.02
N LYS A 382 -16.21 0.09 12.51
CA LYS A 382 -15.84 0.03 13.92
C LYS A 382 -14.51 0.77 14.05
N CYS A 383 -14.48 1.86 14.81
CA CYS A 383 -13.25 2.60 15.07
C CYS A 383 -12.78 2.28 16.49
N ILE A 384 -11.62 1.63 16.61
CA ILE A 384 -11.05 1.20 17.89
C ILE A 384 -9.84 2.06 18.21
N GLY A 385 -9.88 2.76 19.35
CA GLY A 385 -8.74 3.47 19.92
C GLY A 385 -8.20 2.74 21.14
N HIS A 386 -6.93 2.32 21.07
CA HIS A 386 -6.21 1.64 22.13
C HIS A 386 -5.09 2.51 22.71
N SER A 387 -5.02 2.58 24.04
CA SER A 387 -3.96 3.25 24.77
C SER A 387 -3.34 2.28 25.77
N THR A 388 -2.02 2.12 25.72
CA THR A 388 -1.26 1.33 26.71
C THR A 388 -1.11 2.07 28.06
N SER A 389 -1.72 3.25 28.22
CA SER A 389 -1.71 4.02 29.46
C SER A 389 -2.62 3.37 30.50
N ALA A 390 -2.27 3.51 31.77
CA ALA A 390 -3.15 3.17 32.90
C ALA A 390 -4.34 4.14 33.05
N SER A 391 -4.39 5.23 32.26
CA SER A 391 -5.49 6.19 32.25
C SER A 391 -6.50 5.87 31.15
N PHE A 392 -7.73 5.54 31.54
CA PHE A 392 -8.87 5.37 30.61
C PHE A 392 -9.12 6.63 29.75
N ALA A 393 -8.90 7.82 30.32
CA ALA A 393 -9.07 9.08 29.60
C ALA A 393 -8.17 9.19 28.36
N ASP A 394 -6.99 8.55 28.37
CA ASP A 394 -6.09 8.58 27.22
C ASP A 394 -6.64 7.77 26.04
N ALA A 395 -7.34 6.65 26.31
CA ALA A 395 -8.05 5.88 25.28
C ALA A 395 -9.25 6.68 24.73
N ALA A 396 -9.98 7.40 25.59
CA ALA A 396 -11.07 8.28 25.19
C ALA A 396 -10.60 9.44 24.28
N ILE A 397 -9.53 10.14 24.66
CA ILE A 397 -8.91 11.22 23.86
C ILE A 397 -8.45 10.69 22.50
N ARG A 398 -7.80 9.53 22.49
CA ARG A 398 -7.31 8.90 21.26
C ARG A 398 -8.46 8.51 20.33
N THR A 399 -9.49 7.87 20.86
CA THR A 399 -10.68 7.47 20.09
C THR A 399 -11.42 8.69 19.55
N TYR A 400 -11.58 9.73 20.37
CA TYR A 400 -12.18 11.00 19.95
C TYR A 400 -11.42 11.63 18.77
N ARG A 401 -10.09 11.71 18.90
CA ARG A 401 -9.24 12.25 17.83
C ARG A 401 -9.38 11.44 16.54
N ALA A 402 -9.38 10.11 16.63
CA ALA A 402 -9.52 9.24 15.46
C ALA A 402 -10.87 9.46 14.76
N ILE A 403 -11.96 9.61 15.52
CA ILE A 403 -13.27 9.91 14.94
C ILE A 403 -13.30 11.32 14.32
N CYS A 404 -12.60 12.31 14.86
CA CYS A 404 -12.43 13.64 14.23
C CYS A 404 -11.63 13.62 12.93
N GLU A 405 -10.78 12.60 12.73
CA GLU A 405 -10.00 12.37 11.51
C GLU A 405 -10.78 11.50 10.48
N PHE A 406 -11.88 10.86 10.89
CA PHE A 406 -12.67 9.97 10.04
C PHE A 406 -13.56 10.78 9.08
N LYS A 407 -13.14 10.89 7.81
CA LYS A 407 -13.89 11.60 6.78
C LYS A 407 -14.79 10.65 6.00
N ILE A 408 -16.11 10.83 6.17
CA ILE A 408 -17.16 10.11 5.46
C ILE A 408 -18.07 11.14 4.79
N GLU A 409 -18.15 11.10 3.46
CA GLU A 409 -19.02 11.98 2.66
C GLU A 409 -19.99 11.16 1.80
N GLY A 410 -21.14 11.77 1.49
CA GLY A 410 -22.18 11.15 0.66
C GLY A 410 -23.22 10.32 1.42
N VAL A 411 -22.94 9.97 2.68
CA VAL A 411 -23.89 9.33 3.61
C VAL A 411 -23.74 9.96 4.99
N SER A 412 -24.87 10.31 5.62
CA SER A 412 -24.87 10.81 7.00
C SER A 412 -24.58 9.70 7.99
N THR A 413 -23.83 10.01 9.04
CA THR A 413 -23.42 9.04 10.07
C THR A 413 -23.66 9.56 11.48
N ASN A 414 -23.57 8.67 12.46
CA ASN A 414 -23.70 8.99 13.89
C ASN A 414 -22.41 9.56 14.50
N ILE A 415 -21.39 9.91 13.71
CA ILE A 415 -20.10 10.45 14.17
C ILE A 415 -20.27 11.62 15.17
N PRO A 416 -21.10 12.65 14.91
CA PRO A 416 -21.28 13.76 15.86
C PRO A 416 -21.78 13.29 17.23
N PHE A 417 -22.69 12.31 17.24
CA PHE A 417 -23.22 11.72 18.47
C PHE A 417 -22.14 10.95 19.25
N LEU A 418 -21.29 10.20 18.56
CA LEU A 418 -20.15 9.50 19.18
C LEU A 418 -19.11 10.47 19.76
N GLN A 419 -18.86 11.58 19.06
CA GLN A 419 -17.96 12.66 19.52
C GLN A 419 -18.47 13.30 20.81
N ASN A 420 -19.78 13.55 20.90
CA ASN A 420 -20.43 14.06 22.11
C ASN A 420 -20.29 13.08 23.29
N ILE A 421 -20.48 11.78 23.07
CA ILE A 421 -20.28 10.75 24.11
C ILE A 421 -18.84 10.78 24.64
N LEU A 422 -17.85 10.75 23.75
CA LEU A 422 -16.42 10.69 24.13
C LEU A 422 -15.92 11.94 24.88
N GLN A 423 -16.60 13.08 24.70
CA GLN A 423 -16.30 14.33 25.40
C GLN A 423 -17.16 14.54 26.65
N HIS A 424 -18.17 13.69 26.89
CA HIS A 424 -19.06 13.88 28.03
C HIS A 424 -18.31 13.66 29.36
N PRO A 425 -18.42 14.58 30.35
CA PRO A 425 -17.67 14.47 31.61
C PRO A 425 -17.92 13.16 32.37
N ASP A 426 -19.15 12.65 32.34
CA ASP A 426 -19.49 11.38 32.97
C ASP A 426 -18.92 10.18 32.21
N PHE A 427 -18.78 10.24 30.88
CA PHE A 427 -18.11 9.18 30.13
C PHE A 427 -16.63 9.12 30.51
N ILE A 428 -15.92 10.26 30.48
CA ILE A 428 -14.49 10.35 30.81
C ILE A 428 -14.21 9.88 32.25
N ALA A 429 -15.12 10.20 33.18
CA ALA A 429 -15.05 9.75 34.57
C ALA A 429 -15.60 8.31 34.79
N ASN A 430 -15.97 7.61 33.71
CA ASN A 430 -16.62 6.29 33.72
C ASN A 430 -17.87 6.21 34.63
N ARG A 431 -18.62 7.32 34.81
CA ARG A 431 -19.93 7.36 35.48
C ARG A 431 -21.05 6.99 34.49
N ILE A 432 -20.96 5.79 33.93
CA ILE A 432 -21.83 5.31 32.86
C ILE A 432 -22.71 4.14 33.32
N TYR A 433 -23.86 3.98 32.67
CA TYR A 433 -24.85 2.93 32.93
C TYR A 433 -25.73 2.75 31.68
N THR A 434 -26.52 1.69 31.64
CA THR A 434 -27.32 1.25 30.48
C THR A 434 -28.33 2.28 29.95
N ARG A 435 -28.69 3.29 30.74
CA ARG A 435 -29.59 4.39 30.39
C ARG A 435 -28.85 5.72 30.14
N PHE A 436 -27.52 5.73 30.14
CA PHE A 436 -26.70 6.93 29.95
C PHE A 436 -27.11 7.72 28.70
N VAL A 437 -27.25 7.04 27.55
CA VAL A 437 -27.64 7.72 26.31
C VAL A 437 -29.06 8.28 26.41
N ASP A 438 -30.00 7.51 26.95
CA ASP A 438 -31.40 7.91 27.06
C ASP A 438 -31.57 9.14 27.97
N ASP A 439 -30.83 9.18 29.08
CA ASP A 439 -30.91 10.25 30.08
C ASP A 439 -30.14 11.52 29.64
N HIS A 440 -29.19 11.40 28.71
CA HIS A 440 -28.39 12.52 28.17
C HIS A 440 -28.70 12.85 26.70
N ILE A 441 -29.80 12.36 26.14
CA ILE A 441 -30.07 12.49 24.70
C ILE A 441 -30.10 13.95 24.22
N GLU A 442 -30.62 14.86 25.03
CA GLU A 442 -30.70 16.30 24.69
C GLU A 442 -29.31 16.91 24.47
N THR A 443 -28.32 16.53 25.28
CA THR A 443 -26.94 17.04 25.15
C THR A 443 -26.14 16.27 24.11
N LEU A 444 -26.44 14.99 23.91
CA LEU A 444 -25.70 14.13 22.96
C LEU A 444 -26.09 14.35 21.49
N VAL A 445 -27.28 14.90 21.21
CA VAL A 445 -27.78 15.17 19.84
C VAL A 445 -27.48 16.60 19.38
N GLU A 446 -26.91 17.46 20.24
CA GLU A 446 -26.51 18.81 19.86
C GLU A 446 -25.39 18.77 18.79
N THR A 447 -25.66 19.35 17.63
CA THR A 447 -24.80 19.30 16.44
C THR A 447 -24.26 20.68 16.05
N ASP A 448 -23.82 21.47 17.03
CA ASP A 448 -23.10 22.70 16.70
C ASP A 448 -21.72 22.34 16.15
N SER A 449 -21.53 22.51 14.84
CA SER A 449 -20.26 22.32 14.12
C SER A 449 -19.04 23.05 14.69
N ARG A 450 -19.24 23.94 15.67
CA ARG A 450 -18.18 24.64 16.42
C ARG A 450 -17.68 23.86 17.65
N ILE A 451 -18.40 22.81 18.09
CA ILE A 451 -18.09 22.03 19.30
C ILE A 451 -16.92 21.07 19.05
N HIS A 452 -16.91 20.37 17.90
CA HIS A 452 -15.88 19.39 17.58
C HIS A 452 -14.98 19.88 16.45
N GLN A 453 -13.67 19.72 16.63
CA GLN A 453 -12.68 20.07 15.62
C GLN A 453 -12.72 19.02 14.49
N GLN A 454 -13.13 19.42 13.28
CA GLN A 454 -12.88 18.60 12.09
C GLN A 454 -11.38 18.66 11.79
N LEU A 455 -10.70 17.51 11.83
CA LEU A 455 -9.26 17.40 11.54
C LEU A 455 -8.98 17.13 10.05
N PHE A 456 -10.01 17.26 9.23
CA PHE A 456 -9.96 17.39 7.78
C PHE A 456 -10.59 18.74 7.40
N PHE A 457 -10.05 19.43 6.41
CA PHE A 457 -10.58 20.73 5.98
C PHE A 457 -10.70 20.78 4.46
N ASN A 458 -11.82 21.30 3.98
CA ASN A 458 -11.92 21.77 2.60
C ASN A 458 -11.10 23.05 2.49
N ALA A 459 -10.18 23.10 1.53
CA ALA A 459 -9.42 24.32 1.26
C ALA A 459 -10.40 25.49 1.02
N PRO A 460 -10.17 26.69 1.58
CA PRO A 460 -11.11 27.79 1.49
C PRO A 460 -11.36 28.18 0.04
N ALA A 461 -12.65 28.28 -0.33
CA ALA A 461 -13.06 28.75 -1.64
C ALA A 461 -12.59 30.19 -1.85
N VAL A 462 -11.74 30.40 -2.86
CA VAL A 462 -11.30 31.72 -3.31
C VAL A 462 -12.49 32.40 -3.97
N LYS A 463 -13.04 33.46 -3.34
CA LYS A 463 -14.12 34.26 -3.93
C LYS A 463 -13.63 35.00 -5.18
N PRO A 464 -14.37 34.92 -6.31
CA PRO A 464 -14.01 35.66 -7.51
C PRO A 464 -14.32 37.15 -7.33
N ASN A 465 -13.33 38.01 -7.63
CA ASN A 465 -13.57 39.43 -7.80
C ASN A 465 -14.45 39.66 -9.03
N ALA A 466 -15.53 40.41 -8.82
CA ALA A 466 -16.49 40.79 -9.83
C ALA A 466 -15.85 41.57 -10.99
N GLN A 467 -16.17 41.17 -12.23
CA GLN A 467 -16.19 42.06 -13.38
C GLN A 467 -17.62 42.47 -13.68
N ALA A 468 -17.73 43.70 -14.23
CA ALA A 468 -18.94 44.43 -14.55
C ALA A 468 -19.97 43.61 -15.36
N GLY A 469 -21.25 43.79 -15.02
CA GLY A 469 -22.35 42.93 -15.46
C GLY A 469 -22.97 43.23 -16.82
N ALA A 470 -23.87 42.33 -17.23
CA ALA A 470 -25.31 42.61 -17.31
C ALA A 470 -26.11 41.29 -17.23
N THR A 471 -27.18 41.34 -16.45
CA THR A 471 -28.17 40.28 -16.17
C THR A 471 -29.21 40.15 -17.28
N VAL A 472 -29.72 38.93 -17.49
CA VAL A 472 -31.15 38.68 -17.72
C VAL A 472 -31.53 37.42 -16.94
N ASP A 473 -32.62 37.52 -16.17
CA ASP A 473 -33.16 36.51 -15.26
C ASP A 473 -34.41 35.82 -15.86
N ASN A 474 -34.72 34.68 -15.26
CA ASN A 474 -35.67 33.64 -15.64
C ASN A 474 -37.15 34.05 -15.64
N VAL A 475 -37.93 33.44 -16.56
CA VAL A 475 -39.34 33.10 -16.29
C VAL A 475 -39.69 31.76 -16.96
N ASP A 476 -39.58 30.71 -16.14
CA ASP A 476 -40.21 29.37 -16.22
C ASP A 476 -41.74 29.50 -16.43
N PRO A 477 -42.44 28.66 -17.24
CA PRO A 477 -43.14 27.52 -16.62
C PRO A 477 -43.54 26.36 -17.58
N LEU A 478 -43.82 25.18 -17.01
CA LEU A 478 -44.61 24.03 -17.56
C LEU A 478 -43.80 22.92 -18.24
N ALA A 479 -43.61 21.78 -17.57
CA ALA A 479 -44.59 20.71 -17.33
C ALA A 479 -44.61 19.65 -18.44
N VAL A 480 -44.03 18.49 -18.10
CA VAL A 480 -44.69 17.18 -18.04
C VAL A 480 -45.52 16.73 -19.27
N LEU A 481 -45.02 15.63 -19.84
CA LEU A 481 -45.71 14.47 -20.45
C LEU A 481 -46.07 14.44 -21.95
N GLN A 482 -45.99 13.19 -22.43
CA GLN A 482 -46.81 12.52 -23.47
C GLN A 482 -46.43 12.73 -24.93
N TYR A 483 -46.57 11.76 -25.83
CA TYR A 483 -46.73 10.29 -25.85
C TYR A 483 -46.77 9.93 -27.36
N GLY A 484 -46.59 8.66 -27.71
CA GLY A 484 -46.91 8.13 -29.06
C GLY A 484 -45.85 7.13 -29.53
N GLN A 485 -45.90 5.83 -29.18
CA GLN A 485 -46.80 4.78 -29.72
C GLN A 485 -46.81 4.78 -31.27
N GLU A 486 -46.61 3.68 -32.00
CA GLU A 486 -46.91 2.26 -31.69
C GLU A 486 -46.42 1.30 -32.79
N ALA A 487 -46.56 -0.02 -32.50
CA ALA A 487 -46.76 -1.17 -33.41
C ALA A 487 -45.56 -1.68 -34.24
N ARG A 488 -45.27 -2.99 -34.38
CA ARG A 488 -46.02 -4.25 -34.12
C ARG A 488 -44.98 -5.41 -33.94
N THR A 489 -45.09 -6.36 -32.99
CA THR A 489 -45.95 -7.58 -32.96
C THR A 489 -45.52 -8.60 -34.04
N GLU A 490 -45.32 -9.91 -33.87
CA GLU A 490 -45.36 -10.94 -32.80
C GLU A 490 -44.88 -12.26 -33.45
N LEU A 491 -44.63 -13.28 -32.60
CA LEU A 491 -44.98 -14.70 -32.71
C LEU A 491 -43.77 -15.61 -32.41
N ILE A 492 -43.79 -16.69 -31.61
CA ILE A 492 -44.66 -17.28 -30.55
C ILE A 492 -44.20 -18.75 -30.46
N GLN A 493 -43.96 -19.25 -29.23
CA GLN A 493 -44.23 -20.62 -28.74
C GLN A 493 -43.47 -21.79 -29.41
N THR A 494 -43.16 -22.94 -28.79
CA THR A 494 -43.58 -23.65 -27.57
C THR A 494 -42.69 -24.90 -27.50
N GLY A 495 -42.51 -25.50 -26.32
CA GLY A 495 -42.04 -26.89 -26.26
C GLY A 495 -41.62 -27.38 -24.88
N THR A 496 -42.60 -27.71 -24.04
CA THR A 496 -42.47 -28.63 -22.89
C THR A 496 -42.26 -30.07 -23.38
N PHE A 497 -41.45 -30.89 -22.71
CA PHE A 497 -41.73 -32.32 -22.50
C PHE A 497 -41.00 -32.86 -21.26
N ASP A 498 -41.55 -33.97 -20.80
CA ASP A 498 -41.62 -34.48 -19.44
C ASP A 498 -40.82 -35.79 -19.28
N THR A 499 -40.69 -36.16 -18.00
CA THR A 499 -40.08 -37.28 -17.27
C THR A 499 -39.92 -38.72 -17.85
N ASN A 500 -38.89 -39.38 -17.28
CA ASN A 500 -38.72 -40.81 -16.92
C ASN A 500 -38.39 -41.88 -17.99
N SER A 501 -37.23 -42.55 -17.80
CA SER A 501 -37.07 -44.01 -17.57
C SER A 501 -35.84 -44.61 -18.28
N THR A 502 -34.88 -45.18 -17.56
CA THR A 502 -34.59 -46.63 -17.50
C THR A 502 -33.20 -46.97 -16.91
N ALA A 503 -33.16 -48.17 -16.32
CA ALA A 503 -32.18 -48.83 -15.46
C ALA A 503 -30.78 -49.15 -16.06
N PRO A 504 -29.80 -49.58 -15.24
CA PRO A 504 -28.41 -49.79 -15.66
C PRO A 504 -28.22 -51.09 -16.47
N VAL A 505 -27.45 -51.00 -17.55
CA VAL A 505 -27.11 -52.13 -18.44
C VAL A 505 -25.92 -52.91 -17.87
N ASN A 506 -26.13 -54.20 -17.73
CA ASN A 506 -25.18 -55.21 -17.28
C ASN A 506 -24.17 -55.53 -18.41
N MET A 507 -22.87 -55.38 -18.16
CA MET A 507 -21.80 -55.62 -19.14
C MET A 507 -21.12 -56.97 -18.93
N ALA A 508 -21.51 -57.97 -19.73
CA ALA A 508 -20.74 -59.20 -19.90
C ALA A 508 -19.79 -59.00 -21.10
N GLY A 509 -18.48 -59.07 -20.86
CA GLY A 509 -17.44 -58.92 -21.89
C GLY A 509 -17.50 -60.01 -22.97
N MET A 510 -17.17 -59.66 -24.22
CA MET A 510 -16.93 -60.64 -25.27
C MET A 510 -15.65 -61.43 -24.95
N GLU A 511 -15.75 -62.76 -24.86
CA GLU A 511 -14.58 -63.64 -24.73
C GLU A 511 -13.64 -63.45 -25.93
N GLY A 512 -12.38 -63.09 -25.66
CA GLY A 512 -11.33 -62.94 -26.68
C GLY A 512 -11.00 -61.51 -27.15
N THR A 513 -11.56 -60.47 -26.54
CA THR A 513 -11.28 -59.05 -26.88
C THR A 513 -10.69 -58.26 -25.72
N VAL A 514 -9.75 -57.35 -26.00
CA VAL A 514 -9.25 -56.32 -25.07
C VAL A 514 -10.20 -55.14 -25.07
N ILE A 515 -10.61 -54.68 -23.89
CA ILE A 515 -11.49 -53.52 -23.71
C ILE A 515 -10.64 -52.25 -23.69
N LEU A 516 -10.95 -51.30 -24.56
CA LEU A 516 -10.46 -49.93 -24.49
C LEU A 516 -11.39 -49.14 -23.58
N GLU A 517 -10.93 -48.74 -22.41
CA GLU A 517 -11.71 -47.98 -21.44
C GLU A 517 -11.41 -46.48 -21.52
N ALA A 518 -12.41 -45.68 -21.13
CA ALA A 518 -12.28 -44.25 -20.98
C ALA A 518 -11.28 -43.92 -19.86
N PRO A 519 -10.19 -43.19 -20.15
CA PRO A 519 -9.20 -42.86 -19.14
C PRO A 519 -9.69 -41.81 -18.13
N MET A 520 -10.80 -41.12 -18.42
CA MET A 520 -11.41 -40.09 -17.58
C MET A 520 -12.86 -39.80 -18.03
N GLN A 521 -13.57 -38.93 -17.30
CA GLN A 521 -14.89 -38.43 -17.72
C GLN A 521 -14.78 -37.40 -18.86
N GLY A 522 -15.65 -37.47 -19.87
CA GLY A 522 -15.70 -36.49 -20.96
C GLY A 522 -16.78 -36.80 -22.01
N THR A 523 -16.82 -36.02 -23.10
CA THR A 523 -17.78 -36.18 -24.19
C THR A 523 -17.08 -36.60 -25.48
N ILE A 524 -17.57 -37.61 -26.20
CA ILE A 524 -16.96 -38.05 -27.46
C ILE A 524 -17.16 -36.99 -28.56
N VAL A 525 -16.06 -36.53 -29.17
CA VAL A 525 -16.04 -35.47 -30.21
C VAL A 525 -16.02 -36.07 -31.61
N SER A 526 -15.22 -37.11 -31.81
CA SER A 526 -15.10 -37.79 -33.11
C SER A 526 -14.60 -39.22 -32.91
N ILE A 527 -14.94 -40.09 -33.86
CA ILE A 527 -14.51 -41.48 -33.87
C ILE A 527 -13.79 -41.71 -35.20
N ALA A 528 -12.52 -42.15 -35.14
CA ALA A 528 -11.61 -42.25 -36.28
C ALA A 528 -11.62 -43.63 -36.97
N VAL A 529 -12.28 -44.62 -36.36
CA VAL A 529 -12.33 -46.01 -36.83
C VAL A 529 -13.77 -46.54 -36.82
N SER A 530 -14.03 -47.64 -37.51
CA SER A 530 -15.33 -48.32 -37.57
C SER A 530 -15.23 -49.79 -37.13
N ASP A 531 -16.37 -50.41 -36.82
CA ASP A 531 -16.45 -51.85 -36.56
C ASP A 531 -15.89 -52.64 -37.75
N GLY A 532 -14.92 -53.52 -37.49
CA GLY A 532 -14.20 -54.31 -38.49
C GLY A 532 -12.85 -53.73 -38.92
N ASP A 533 -12.52 -52.50 -38.54
CA ASP A 533 -11.24 -51.88 -38.90
C ASP A 533 -10.06 -52.53 -38.19
N THR A 534 -8.93 -52.61 -38.89
CA THR A 534 -7.67 -53.08 -38.35
C THR A 534 -6.90 -51.89 -37.80
N VAL A 535 -6.58 -51.92 -36.50
CA VAL A 535 -5.92 -50.82 -35.78
C VAL A 535 -4.59 -51.28 -35.22
N ARG A 536 -3.59 -50.40 -35.27
CA ARG A 536 -2.27 -50.65 -34.67
C ARG A 536 -2.24 -50.15 -33.22
N LYS A 537 -1.36 -50.73 -32.42
CA LYS A 537 -0.99 -50.14 -31.13
C LYS A 537 -0.57 -48.68 -31.33
N ASP A 538 -1.06 -47.81 -30.45
CA ASP A 538 -0.91 -46.35 -30.43
C ASP A 538 -1.60 -45.59 -31.58
N GLN A 539 -2.37 -46.27 -32.45
CA GLN A 539 -3.24 -45.61 -33.43
C GLN A 539 -4.41 -44.90 -32.76
N GLU A 540 -4.74 -43.71 -33.24
CA GLU A 540 -5.93 -42.96 -32.81
C GLU A 540 -7.22 -43.72 -33.13
N ILE A 541 -8.09 -43.86 -32.13
CA ILE A 541 -9.38 -44.55 -32.22
C ILE A 541 -10.52 -43.54 -32.19
N LEU A 542 -10.50 -42.61 -31.23
CA LEU A 542 -11.50 -41.56 -31.08
C LEU A 542 -10.91 -40.37 -30.32
N VAL A 543 -11.61 -39.25 -30.35
CA VAL A 543 -11.28 -38.03 -29.61
C VAL A 543 -12.41 -37.73 -28.62
N MET A 544 -12.05 -37.41 -27.38
CA MET A 544 -13.00 -37.00 -26.34
C MET A 544 -12.65 -35.61 -25.80
N ASN A 545 -13.65 -34.82 -25.41
CA ASN A 545 -13.48 -33.51 -24.79
C ASN A 545 -13.67 -33.64 -23.29
N ALA A 546 -12.64 -33.28 -22.52
CA ALA A 546 -12.69 -33.17 -21.08
C ALA A 546 -12.01 -31.85 -20.69
N MET A 547 -12.59 -31.09 -19.75
CA MET A 547 -11.99 -29.85 -19.23
C MET A 547 -11.63 -28.81 -20.31
N LYS A 548 -12.44 -28.69 -21.37
CA LYS A 548 -12.22 -27.81 -22.55
C LYS A 548 -11.02 -28.17 -23.42
N MET A 549 -10.49 -29.38 -23.28
CA MET A 549 -9.38 -29.92 -24.06
C MET A 549 -9.79 -31.21 -24.78
N GLU A 550 -9.31 -31.39 -26.01
CA GLU A 550 -9.48 -32.63 -26.77
C GLU A 550 -8.39 -33.64 -26.38
N HIS A 551 -8.80 -34.84 -25.98
CA HIS A 551 -7.97 -35.97 -25.63
C HIS A 551 -8.12 -37.06 -26.69
N VAL A 552 -7.02 -37.37 -27.36
CA VAL A 552 -6.96 -38.45 -28.36
C VAL A 552 -6.80 -39.78 -27.64
N VAL A 553 -7.81 -40.65 -27.76
CA VAL A 553 -7.78 -42.01 -27.20
C VAL A 553 -7.18 -42.96 -28.24
N ARG A 554 -6.09 -43.63 -27.87
CA ARG A 554 -5.29 -44.51 -28.73
C ARG A 554 -5.47 -45.97 -28.38
N SER A 555 -5.30 -46.86 -29.36
CA SER A 555 -5.40 -48.30 -29.16
C SER A 555 -4.22 -48.85 -28.34
N PRO A 556 -4.45 -49.62 -27.28
CA PRO A 556 -3.38 -50.23 -26.49
C PRO A 556 -2.75 -51.47 -27.15
N VAL A 557 -3.44 -52.07 -28.13
CA VAL A 557 -3.03 -53.30 -28.84
C VAL A 557 -3.20 -53.16 -30.35
N SER A 558 -2.49 -54.00 -31.10
CA SER A 558 -2.70 -54.18 -32.53
C SER A 558 -3.77 -55.27 -32.75
N GLY A 559 -4.77 -55.02 -33.59
CA GLY A 559 -5.88 -55.96 -33.74
C GLY A 559 -7.01 -55.45 -34.62
N THR A 560 -8.15 -56.13 -34.56
CA THR A 560 -9.38 -55.73 -35.27
C THR A 560 -10.40 -55.18 -34.27
N VAL A 561 -10.92 -53.97 -34.52
CA VAL A 561 -12.02 -53.38 -33.76
C VAL A 561 -13.26 -54.24 -33.99
N ARG A 562 -13.74 -54.92 -32.96
CA ARG A 562 -14.94 -55.77 -33.04
C ARG A 562 -16.21 -54.98 -32.82
N ARG A 563 -16.14 -53.97 -31.95
CA ARG A 563 -17.28 -53.13 -31.63
C ARG A 563 -16.81 -51.82 -31.01
N ILE A 564 -17.38 -50.71 -31.47
CA ILE A 564 -17.34 -49.42 -30.80
C ILE A 564 -18.59 -49.32 -29.92
N ALA A 565 -18.40 -49.00 -28.65
CA ALA A 565 -19.45 -49.03 -27.63
C ALA A 565 -20.11 -47.66 -27.38
N VAL A 566 -19.59 -46.60 -28.03
CA VAL A 566 -20.00 -45.20 -27.83
C VAL A 566 -20.28 -44.52 -29.18
N ALA A 567 -21.08 -43.46 -29.17
CA ALA A 567 -21.34 -42.57 -30.29
C ALA A 567 -20.74 -41.17 -30.05
N VAL A 568 -20.59 -40.39 -31.13
CA VAL A 568 -20.25 -38.97 -31.03
C VAL A 568 -21.36 -38.25 -30.23
N GLU A 569 -20.97 -37.31 -29.38
CA GLU A 569 -21.81 -36.61 -28.38
C GLU A 569 -22.16 -37.41 -27.10
N ASP A 570 -21.79 -38.68 -27.01
CA ASP A 570 -21.99 -39.44 -25.76
C ASP A 570 -21.11 -38.89 -24.64
N THR A 571 -21.69 -38.75 -23.44
CA THR A 571 -20.97 -38.42 -22.22
C THR A 571 -20.63 -39.70 -21.46
N ILE A 572 -19.33 -39.92 -21.25
CA ILE A 572 -18.75 -41.12 -20.65
C ILE A 572 -18.04 -40.79 -19.35
N TYR A 573 -17.96 -41.78 -18.45
CA TYR A 573 -17.26 -41.68 -17.16
C TYR A 573 -15.92 -42.45 -17.23
N GLU A 574 -15.02 -42.20 -16.28
CA GLU A 574 -13.78 -42.98 -16.15
C GLU A 574 -14.08 -44.49 -16.01
N GLY A 575 -13.36 -45.33 -16.75
CA GLY A 575 -13.58 -46.77 -16.83
C GLY A 575 -14.72 -47.21 -17.75
N HIS A 576 -15.41 -46.28 -18.42
CA HIS A 576 -16.47 -46.64 -19.38
C HIS A 576 -15.89 -47.32 -20.63
N PRO A 577 -16.40 -48.47 -21.08
CA PRO A 577 -15.88 -49.16 -22.24
C PRO A 577 -16.18 -48.38 -23.53
N LEU A 578 -15.12 -48.05 -24.28
CA LEU A 578 -15.15 -47.28 -25.52
C LEU A 578 -15.16 -48.18 -26.77
N ALA A 579 -14.32 -49.21 -26.80
CA ALA A 579 -14.22 -50.15 -27.91
C ALA A 579 -13.71 -51.53 -27.46
N PHE A 580 -14.01 -52.57 -28.24
CA PHE A 580 -13.54 -53.93 -28.04
C PHE A 580 -12.61 -54.33 -29.19
N ILE A 581 -11.38 -54.74 -28.90
CA ILE A 581 -10.35 -55.02 -29.89
C ILE A 581 -9.90 -56.47 -29.78
N GLU A 582 -10.03 -57.26 -30.84
CA GLU A 582 -9.46 -58.62 -30.92
C GLU A 582 -7.99 -58.50 -31.34
N GLU A 583 -7.07 -58.89 -30.45
CA GLU A 583 -5.63 -58.81 -30.69
C GLU A 583 -5.19 -59.74 -31.83
N ARG A 584 -4.46 -59.19 -32.81
CA ARG A 584 -3.85 -59.93 -33.93
C ARG A 584 -2.51 -59.32 -34.30
N GLU A 585 -1.55 -60.17 -34.67
CA GLU A 585 -0.32 -59.73 -35.33
C GLU A 585 -0.64 -59.18 -36.73
N ILE A 586 -0.28 -57.92 -36.98
CA ILE A 586 -0.43 -57.25 -38.26
C ILE A 586 0.98 -57.03 -38.83
N ASP A 587 1.27 -57.60 -40.00
CA ASP A 587 2.56 -57.48 -40.67
C ASP A 587 2.87 -56.02 -41.08
N LEU A 588 4.10 -55.60 -40.80
CA LEU A 588 4.61 -54.25 -41.00
C LEU A 588 4.97 -54.00 -42.47
N THR A 589 4.28 -53.05 -43.10
CA THR A 589 4.86 -52.24 -44.18
C THR A 589 4.81 -50.78 -43.79
N GLU A 590 6.00 -50.22 -43.54
CA GLU A 590 6.27 -48.81 -43.27
C GLU A 590 5.95 -47.95 -44.50
N THR A 591 5.23 -46.85 -44.27
CA THR A 591 5.68 -45.55 -44.77
C THR A 591 5.13 -44.49 -43.80
N GLU A 592 5.96 -44.06 -42.85
CA GLU A 592 5.72 -42.82 -42.12
C GLU A 592 5.74 -41.68 -43.15
N VAL A 593 4.57 -41.07 -43.38
CA VAL A 593 4.53 -39.76 -44.04
C VAL A 593 5.00 -38.77 -43.00
N GLN A 594 6.32 -38.52 -42.98
CA GLN A 594 6.89 -37.33 -42.38
C GLN A 594 6.22 -36.14 -43.06
N LYS A 595 5.26 -35.49 -42.38
CA LYS A 595 4.66 -34.25 -42.88
C LYS A 595 5.79 -33.24 -43.03
N ASP A 596 6.15 -32.90 -44.26
CA ASP A 596 7.03 -31.79 -44.58
C ASP A 596 6.41 -30.53 -43.94
N VAL A 597 7.02 -30.04 -42.87
CA VAL A 597 6.57 -28.81 -42.21
C VAL A 597 7.20 -27.66 -42.97
N ASP A 598 6.37 -26.91 -43.69
CA ASP A 598 6.80 -25.66 -44.32
C ASP A 598 7.18 -24.66 -43.23
N LEU A 599 8.50 -24.46 -43.04
CA LEU A 599 9.05 -23.53 -42.06
C LEU A 599 8.81 -22.07 -42.43
N ASP A 600 8.47 -21.78 -43.69
CA ASP A 600 8.16 -20.44 -44.19
C ASP A 600 6.66 -20.12 -44.10
N TYR A 601 5.81 -21.10 -43.79
CA TYR A 601 4.39 -20.87 -43.57
C TYR A 601 4.13 -20.10 -42.27
N ILE A 602 3.86 -18.80 -42.41
CA ILE A 602 3.41 -17.96 -41.30
C ILE A 602 1.92 -18.21 -41.06
N ARG A 603 1.61 -18.79 -39.89
CA ARG A 603 0.22 -18.99 -39.47
C ARG A 603 -0.54 -17.67 -39.38
N PRO A 604 -1.86 -17.65 -39.64
CA PRO A 604 -2.66 -16.42 -39.57
C PRO A 604 -2.59 -15.68 -38.22
N ASP A 605 -2.52 -16.40 -37.11
CA ASP A 605 -2.37 -15.81 -35.77
C ASP A 605 -1.00 -15.18 -35.55
N LEU A 606 0.07 -15.83 -36.03
CA LEU A 606 1.42 -15.24 -36.04
C LEU A 606 1.49 -14.03 -36.96
N ALA A 607 0.85 -14.07 -38.12
CA ALA A 607 0.79 -12.94 -39.06
C ALA A 607 0.12 -11.71 -38.42
N GLU A 608 -0.96 -11.89 -37.65
CA GLU A 608 -1.58 -10.79 -36.90
C GLU A 608 -0.61 -10.20 -35.85
N VAL A 609 0.11 -11.05 -35.12
CA VAL A 609 1.09 -10.60 -34.13
C VAL A 609 2.21 -9.79 -34.80
N VAL A 610 2.77 -10.28 -35.90
CA VAL A 610 3.82 -9.58 -36.66
C VAL A 610 3.30 -8.23 -37.12
N GLN A 611 2.12 -8.20 -37.77
CA GLN A 611 1.50 -6.96 -38.25
C GLN A 611 1.31 -5.93 -37.13
N ARG A 612 0.84 -6.35 -35.93
CA ARG A 612 0.66 -5.42 -34.82
C ARG A 612 1.98 -4.91 -34.22
N HIS A 613 3.05 -5.69 -34.27
CA HIS A 613 4.38 -5.23 -33.84
C HIS A 613 4.99 -4.27 -34.87
N ASP A 614 4.79 -4.49 -36.16
CA ASP A 614 5.29 -3.61 -37.22
C ASP A 614 4.74 -2.19 -37.09
N ILE A 615 3.46 -2.04 -36.69
CA ILE A 615 2.81 -0.73 -36.45
C ILE A 615 3.54 0.09 -35.35
N LEU A 616 4.22 -0.57 -34.42
CA LEU A 616 4.94 0.11 -33.36
C LEU A 616 6.20 0.83 -33.86
N LEU A 617 6.75 0.40 -35.00
CA LEU A 617 8.02 0.87 -35.56
C LEU A 617 7.86 2.20 -36.30
N ASP A 618 8.95 2.95 -36.39
CA ASP A 618 8.96 4.26 -37.03
C ASP A 618 8.63 4.20 -38.54
N ASP A 619 9.01 3.10 -39.22
CA ASP A 619 8.72 2.87 -40.64
C ASP A 619 7.22 2.84 -40.94
N ALA A 620 6.42 2.29 -40.03
CA ALA A 620 4.96 2.26 -40.13
C ALA A 620 4.29 3.60 -39.74
N ARG A 621 5.06 4.59 -39.27
CA ARG A 621 4.58 5.86 -38.68
C ARG A 621 5.17 7.11 -39.34
N SER A 622 5.51 7.01 -40.62
CA SER A 622 6.23 8.01 -41.41
C SER A 622 5.72 9.46 -41.27
N ASP A 623 4.40 9.68 -41.21
CA ASP A 623 3.81 11.02 -41.03
C ASP A 623 4.15 11.65 -39.67
N SER A 624 4.09 10.85 -38.60
CA SER A 624 4.42 11.30 -37.24
C SER A 624 5.92 11.56 -37.11
N VAL A 625 6.74 10.67 -37.69
CA VAL A 625 8.20 10.84 -37.77
C VAL A 625 8.53 12.13 -38.52
N ALA A 626 7.91 12.40 -39.67
CA ALA A 626 8.14 13.62 -40.43
C ALA A 626 7.80 14.89 -39.64
N LYS A 627 6.70 14.89 -38.84
CA LYS A 627 6.38 16.00 -37.92
C LYS A 627 7.43 16.18 -36.84
N ARG A 628 7.94 15.08 -36.28
CA ARG A 628 9.00 15.08 -35.26
C ARG A 628 10.31 15.66 -35.80
N ARG A 629 10.71 15.28 -37.02
CA ARG A 629 11.90 15.82 -37.69
C ARG A 629 11.83 17.31 -37.97
N LYS A 630 10.64 17.85 -38.29
CA LYS A 630 10.46 19.29 -38.57
C LYS A 630 10.84 20.18 -37.38
N ILE A 631 10.74 19.67 -36.16
CA ILE A 631 11.14 20.38 -34.93
C ILE A 631 12.55 20.01 -34.45
N GLY A 632 13.34 19.31 -35.28
CA GLY A 632 14.72 18.94 -34.99
C GLY A 632 14.85 17.98 -33.80
N GLN A 633 13.90 17.05 -33.65
CA GLN A 633 13.91 16.04 -32.59
C GLN A 633 13.93 14.63 -33.18
N ARG A 634 14.55 13.70 -32.45
CA ARG A 634 14.51 12.26 -32.71
C ARG A 634 13.19 11.65 -32.22
N THR A 635 12.92 10.42 -32.64
CA THR A 635 11.83 9.61 -32.09
C THR A 635 12.29 8.93 -30.79
N ALA A 636 11.32 8.42 -30.03
CA ALA A 636 11.61 7.62 -28.84
C ALA A 636 12.42 6.35 -29.18
N ARG A 637 12.12 5.70 -30.32
CA ARG A 637 12.84 4.48 -30.75
C ARG A 637 14.28 4.79 -31.14
N GLU A 638 14.52 5.86 -31.89
CA GLU A 638 15.89 6.26 -32.23
C GLU A 638 16.76 6.54 -31.00
N ASN A 639 16.19 7.17 -29.97
CA ASN A 639 16.92 7.41 -28.72
C ASN A 639 17.19 6.10 -27.96
N ILE A 640 16.25 5.14 -28.00
CA ILE A 640 16.45 3.79 -27.43
C ILE A 640 17.51 3.01 -28.21
N ASP A 641 17.47 3.06 -29.53
CA ASP A 641 18.42 2.36 -30.40
C ASP A 641 19.82 2.95 -30.30
N ASP A 642 19.96 4.27 -30.09
CA ASP A 642 21.25 4.92 -29.87
C ASP A 642 21.80 4.61 -28.47
N ILE A 643 20.94 4.52 -27.44
CA ILE A 643 21.43 4.24 -26.08
C ILE A 643 21.71 2.76 -25.83
N CYS A 644 20.90 1.86 -26.38
CA CYS A 644 21.06 0.42 -26.17
C CYS A 644 22.10 -0.15 -27.15
N ASP A 645 22.77 -1.21 -26.71
CA ASP A 645 23.59 -2.02 -27.59
C ASP A 645 22.69 -2.73 -28.61
N SER A 646 23.13 -2.80 -29.87
CA SER A 646 22.33 -3.31 -30.99
C SER A 646 21.75 -4.69 -30.69
N GLY A 647 20.43 -4.84 -30.84
CA GLY A 647 19.72 -6.12 -30.67
C GLY A 647 19.50 -6.56 -29.22
N THR A 648 19.83 -5.73 -28.23
CA THR A 648 19.68 -6.10 -26.80
C THR A 648 18.37 -5.63 -26.18
N PHE A 649 17.69 -4.66 -26.79
CA PHE A 649 16.47 -4.08 -26.22
C PHE A 649 15.29 -5.05 -26.34
N THR A 650 14.72 -5.41 -25.19
CA THR A 650 13.52 -6.25 -25.07
C THR A 650 12.37 -5.39 -24.56
N GLU A 651 11.41 -5.08 -25.43
CA GLU A 651 10.28 -4.20 -25.14
C GLU A 651 9.20 -4.91 -24.31
N TYR A 652 8.65 -4.20 -23.30
CA TYR A 652 7.57 -4.65 -22.45
C TYR A 652 6.27 -3.97 -22.87
N GLY A 653 5.22 -4.76 -23.11
CA GLY A 653 3.88 -4.25 -23.37
C GLY A 653 3.79 -3.33 -24.60
N GLY A 654 4.52 -3.63 -25.67
CA GLY A 654 4.49 -2.84 -26.92
C GLY A 654 3.09 -2.73 -27.52
N LEU A 655 2.28 -3.79 -27.41
CA LEU A 655 0.90 -3.84 -27.90
C LEU A 655 -0.13 -3.15 -26.99
N ALA A 656 0.30 -2.47 -25.91
CA ALA A 656 -0.61 -1.69 -25.08
C ALA A 656 -1.18 -0.49 -25.86
N LEU A 657 -2.45 -0.16 -25.64
CA LEU A 657 -3.14 0.94 -26.30
C LEU A 657 -3.66 1.93 -25.25
N ALA A 658 -3.90 3.18 -25.65
CA ALA A 658 -4.52 4.15 -24.75
C ALA A 658 -5.88 3.64 -24.24
N ALA A 659 -6.20 3.95 -22.99
CA ALA A 659 -7.43 3.55 -22.32
C ALA A 659 -8.64 4.39 -22.78
N GLN A 660 -8.91 4.43 -24.09
CA GLN A 660 -9.89 5.30 -24.74
C GLN A 660 -10.91 4.55 -25.61
N ARG A 661 -11.18 3.28 -25.32
CA ARG A 661 -12.11 2.41 -26.07
C ARG A 661 -13.55 2.91 -26.08
N ARG A 662 -13.97 3.73 -25.10
CA ARG A 662 -15.31 4.36 -25.12
C ARG A 662 -15.39 5.61 -26.01
N ARG A 663 -14.25 6.15 -26.44
CA ARG A 663 -14.15 7.39 -27.23
C ARG A 663 -13.66 7.16 -28.66
N ARG A 664 -12.88 6.11 -28.90
CA ARG A 664 -12.21 5.82 -30.18
C ARG A 664 -12.46 4.37 -30.59
N ALA A 665 -12.55 4.15 -31.89
CA ALA A 665 -12.62 2.80 -32.46
C ALA A 665 -11.29 2.03 -32.22
N MET A 666 -11.35 0.70 -32.21
CA MET A 666 -10.17 -0.13 -31.93
C MET A 666 -9.05 0.09 -32.95
N ASP A 667 -9.38 0.19 -34.23
CA ASP A 667 -8.38 0.39 -35.29
C ASP A 667 -7.67 1.75 -35.16
N ASP A 668 -8.39 2.81 -34.75
CA ASP A 668 -7.78 4.11 -34.43
C ASP A 668 -6.82 4.00 -33.24
N LEU A 669 -7.19 3.26 -32.20
CA LEU A 669 -6.33 3.04 -31.04
C LEU A 669 -5.06 2.28 -31.42
N ILE A 670 -5.19 1.20 -32.21
CA ILE A 670 -4.05 0.41 -32.68
C ILE A 670 -3.08 1.30 -33.47
N GLN A 671 -3.59 2.09 -34.40
CA GLN A 671 -2.75 2.90 -35.28
C GLN A 671 -2.16 4.13 -34.60
N ASN A 672 -2.92 4.80 -33.73
CA ASN A 672 -2.58 6.15 -33.23
C ASN A 672 -2.19 6.18 -31.75
N THR A 673 -2.33 5.07 -31.02
CA THR A 673 -1.93 4.98 -29.61
C THR A 673 -1.00 3.80 -29.30
N PRO A 674 -0.02 3.48 -30.16
CA PRO A 674 0.89 2.36 -29.94
C PRO A 674 1.64 2.52 -28.61
N ALA A 675 1.81 1.42 -27.89
CA ALA A 675 2.47 1.34 -26.60
C ALA A 675 1.91 2.30 -25.51
N ASP A 676 0.70 2.85 -25.71
CA ASP A 676 0.12 3.97 -24.95
C ASP A 676 1.10 5.16 -24.77
N GLY A 677 1.91 5.43 -25.80
CA GLY A 677 2.86 6.55 -25.80
C GLY A 677 4.03 6.40 -24.81
N MET A 678 4.36 5.18 -24.42
CA MET A 678 5.56 4.88 -23.65
C MET A 678 6.20 3.57 -24.11
N ILE A 679 7.46 3.63 -24.49
CA ILE A 679 8.30 2.47 -24.78
C ILE A 679 9.10 2.16 -23.51
N ALA A 680 9.00 0.95 -22.99
CA ALA A 680 9.70 0.54 -21.79
C ALA A 680 10.23 -0.88 -21.96
N GLY A 681 11.38 -1.19 -21.37
CA GLY A 681 12.02 -2.50 -21.54
C GLY A 681 13.38 -2.58 -20.86
N ILE A 682 14.11 -3.64 -21.19
CA ILE A 682 15.49 -3.87 -20.71
C ILE A 682 16.41 -3.90 -21.92
N GLY A 683 17.56 -3.25 -21.85
CA GLY A 683 18.60 -3.30 -22.89
C GLY A 683 20.00 -3.30 -22.28
N GLY A 684 21.00 -3.69 -23.06
CA GLY A 684 22.42 -3.52 -22.72
C GLY A 684 22.87 -2.10 -23.01
N ILE A 685 23.69 -1.50 -22.15
CA ILE A 685 24.37 -0.23 -22.39
C ILE A 685 25.86 -0.43 -22.09
N ASN A 686 26.72 -0.03 -23.03
CA ASN A 686 28.18 -0.12 -22.94
C ASN A 686 28.69 -1.58 -22.89
N GLY A 687 28.05 -2.50 -23.61
CA GLY A 687 28.47 -3.89 -23.73
C GLY A 687 29.85 -4.08 -24.38
N ASP A 688 30.35 -3.06 -25.08
CA ASP A 688 31.72 -3.00 -25.60
C ASP A 688 32.78 -2.75 -24.52
N LEU A 689 32.37 -2.18 -23.37
CA LEU A 689 33.24 -1.86 -22.24
C LEU A 689 33.05 -2.82 -21.06
N PHE A 690 31.85 -3.37 -20.88
CA PHE A 690 31.50 -4.20 -19.73
C PHE A 690 30.74 -5.46 -20.17
N GLY A 691 30.92 -6.57 -19.46
CA GLY A 691 30.18 -7.80 -19.75
C GLY A 691 28.67 -7.69 -19.54
N ASP A 692 27.92 -8.60 -20.15
CA ASP A 692 26.45 -8.61 -20.19
C ASP A 692 25.76 -8.37 -18.85
N GLU A 693 26.29 -8.91 -17.75
CA GLU A 693 25.68 -8.74 -16.43
C GLU A 693 25.59 -7.26 -16.02
N LYS A 694 26.64 -6.48 -16.32
CA LYS A 694 26.80 -5.08 -15.90
C LYS A 694 26.27 -4.09 -16.94
N SER A 695 26.09 -4.51 -18.19
CA SER A 695 25.53 -3.65 -19.24
C SER A 695 24.00 -3.51 -19.13
N ARG A 696 23.30 -4.46 -18.51
CA ARG A 696 21.83 -4.44 -18.37
C ARG A 696 21.31 -3.20 -17.66
N CYS A 697 20.43 -2.48 -18.34
CA CYS A 697 19.71 -1.31 -17.82
C CYS A 697 18.22 -1.42 -18.15
N ALA A 698 17.38 -0.87 -17.28
CA ALA A 698 15.97 -0.63 -17.57
C ALA A 698 15.84 0.70 -18.34
N ILE A 699 15.03 0.73 -19.39
CA ILE A 699 14.82 1.91 -20.22
C ILE A 699 13.33 2.26 -20.22
N VAL A 700 13.04 3.54 -20.06
CA VAL A 700 11.69 4.11 -20.17
C VAL A 700 11.77 5.36 -21.03
N SER A 701 11.06 5.38 -22.16
CA SER A 701 10.96 6.55 -23.02
C SER A 701 9.50 6.88 -23.27
N TYR A 702 9.11 8.10 -22.96
CA TYR A 702 7.83 8.63 -23.45
C TYR A 702 7.92 8.91 -24.95
N ASP A 703 6.88 8.59 -25.69
CA ASP A 703 6.77 8.89 -27.13
C ASP A 703 5.85 10.11 -27.31
N TYR A 704 6.44 11.27 -27.54
CA TYR A 704 5.70 12.51 -27.77
C TYR A 704 4.80 12.47 -29.01
N MET A 705 5.10 11.60 -29.98
CA MET A 705 4.26 11.42 -31.17
C MET A 705 2.90 10.81 -30.82
N VAL A 706 2.76 10.18 -29.65
CA VAL A 706 1.49 9.62 -29.15
C VAL A 706 0.97 10.51 -28.02
N LEU A 707 -0.12 11.22 -28.30
CA LEU A 707 -0.86 12.00 -27.28
C LEU A 707 0.06 12.95 -26.47
N ALA A 708 1.06 13.54 -27.14
CA ALA A 708 2.04 14.45 -26.56
C ALA A 708 2.83 13.88 -25.38
N GLY A 709 3.09 12.56 -25.38
CA GLY A 709 3.87 11.89 -24.32
C GLY A 709 3.21 11.96 -22.94
N THR A 710 1.89 12.14 -22.90
CA THR A 710 1.12 12.24 -21.65
C THR A 710 1.00 10.91 -20.93
N GLN A 711 0.85 10.97 -19.61
CA GLN A 711 0.70 9.78 -18.78
C GLN A 711 -0.76 9.28 -18.83
N GLY A 712 -0.97 8.07 -19.35
CA GLY A 712 -2.26 7.40 -19.47
C GLY A 712 -2.34 6.17 -18.57
N PHE A 713 -3.52 5.56 -18.48
CA PHE A 713 -3.74 4.44 -17.58
C PHE A 713 -2.84 3.23 -17.89
N GLN A 714 -2.66 2.88 -19.18
CA GLN A 714 -1.85 1.71 -19.52
C GLN A 714 -0.35 2.01 -19.39
N ASN A 715 0.11 3.20 -19.79
CA ASN A 715 1.52 3.55 -19.60
C ASN A 715 1.90 3.72 -18.13
N HIS A 716 0.95 4.02 -17.22
CA HIS A 716 1.16 3.88 -15.78
C HIS A 716 1.43 2.42 -15.37
N ARG A 717 0.61 1.47 -15.83
CA ARG A 717 0.86 0.04 -15.54
C ARG A 717 2.18 -0.46 -16.13
N LYS A 718 2.56 0.02 -17.31
CA LYS A 718 3.85 -0.30 -17.94
C LYS A 718 5.03 0.20 -17.11
N LYS A 719 5.01 1.46 -16.67
CA LYS A 719 6.10 2.00 -15.85
C LYS A 719 6.14 1.40 -14.44
N ASP A 720 4.99 1.13 -13.82
CA ASP A 720 4.96 0.40 -12.53
C ASP A 720 5.66 -0.95 -12.66
N ARG A 721 5.34 -1.69 -13.73
CA ARG A 721 5.98 -2.98 -14.03
C ARG A 721 7.48 -2.87 -14.23
N ILE A 722 7.97 -1.92 -15.03
CA ILE A 722 9.42 -1.82 -15.28
C ILE A 722 10.17 -1.32 -14.05
N PHE A 723 9.57 -0.48 -13.20
CA PHE A 723 10.16 -0.03 -11.94
C PHE A 723 10.31 -1.18 -10.94
N GLU A 724 9.32 -2.07 -10.84
CA GLU A 724 9.43 -3.27 -10.03
C GLU A 724 10.53 -4.21 -10.54
N VAL A 725 10.65 -4.37 -11.86
CA VAL A 725 11.71 -5.18 -12.48
C VAL A 725 13.08 -4.57 -12.20
N ALA A 726 13.22 -3.26 -12.38
CA ALA A 726 14.46 -2.54 -12.05
C ALA A 726 14.84 -2.70 -10.57
N ALA A 727 13.87 -2.65 -9.65
CA ALA A 727 14.10 -2.87 -8.23
C ALA A 727 14.55 -4.31 -7.92
N LYS A 728 13.83 -5.31 -8.45
CA LYS A 728 14.10 -6.74 -8.19
C LYS A 728 15.44 -7.18 -8.78
N SER A 729 15.75 -6.72 -9.99
CA SER A 729 16.97 -7.09 -10.73
C SER A 729 18.12 -6.09 -10.54
N ARG A 730 17.93 -5.03 -9.77
CA ARG A 730 18.90 -3.96 -9.49
C ARG A 730 19.50 -3.34 -10.75
N LEU A 731 18.63 -3.03 -11.70
CA LEU A 731 19.04 -2.45 -12.98
C LEU A 731 19.11 -0.92 -12.88
N PRO A 732 20.22 -0.27 -13.29
CA PRO A 732 20.22 1.17 -13.56
C PRO A 732 19.06 1.51 -14.51
N LEU A 733 18.44 2.67 -14.31
CA LEU A 733 17.26 3.06 -15.07
C LEU A 733 17.49 4.36 -15.83
N ILE A 734 17.28 4.33 -17.15
CA ILE A 734 17.30 5.50 -18.02
C ILE A 734 15.88 5.93 -18.38
N LEU A 735 15.54 7.17 -18.02
CA LEU A 735 14.27 7.80 -18.31
C LEU A 735 14.45 8.89 -19.36
N PHE A 736 13.94 8.68 -20.57
CA PHE A 736 13.71 9.75 -21.54
C PHE A 736 12.35 10.39 -21.23
N SER A 737 12.38 11.49 -20.50
CA SER A 737 11.19 12.22 -20.12
C SER A 737 10.82 13.21 -21.22
N GLU A 738 9.57 13.14 -21.68
CA GLU A 738 9.01 14.14 -22.57
C GLU A 738 7.49 14.03 -22.57
N GLY A 739 6.79 15.14 -22.39
CA GLY A 739 5.35 15.21 -22.40
C GLY A 739 4.74 15.89 -21.18
N GLY A 740 3.41 15.77 -21.08
CA GLY A 740 2.60 16.39 -20.03
C GLY A 740 2.11 15.43 -18.95
N GLY A 741 1.14 15.89 -18.16
CA GLY A 741 0.57 15.14 -17.03
C GLY A 741 -0.42 14.05 -17.38
N GLY A 742 -1.19 13.65 -16.37
CA GLY A 742 -2.24 12.63 -16.48
C GLY A 742 -3.25 12.98 -17.57
N ARG A 743 -3.73 11.96 -18.29
CA ARG A 743 -4.59 12.12 -19.47
C ARG A 743 -6.08 12.09 -19.07
N PRO A 744 -6.81 13.23 -19.06
CA PRO A 744 -8.22 13.25 -18.65
C PRO A 744 -9.14 12.57 -19.67
N GLY A 745 -8.65 12.36 -20.90
CA GLY A 745 -9.39 11.73 -21.98
C GLY A 745 -9.45 10.20 -21.91
N ASP A 746 -8.81 9.56 -20.93
CA ASP A 746 -8.87 8.11 -20.74
C ASP A 746 -10.22 7.70 -20.13
N THR A 747 -10.96 6.87 -20.85
CA THR A 747 -12.36 6.51 -20.55
C THR A 747 -12.54 5.10 -20.03
N ASP A 748 -11.53 4.23 -20.15
CA ASP A 748 -11.67 2.80 -19.84
C ASP A 748 -11.51 2.50 -18.35
N SER A 749 -11.03 3.47 -17.56
CA SER A 749 -10.96 3.39 -16.10
C SER A 749 -12.17 4.06 -15.45
N THR A 750 -12.58 3.57 -14.28
CA THR A 750 -13.61 4.20 -13.42
C THR A 750 -12.98 5.04 -12.31
N GLY A 751 -11.68 5.32 -12.39
CA GLY A 751 -10.95 6.12 -11.41
C GLY A 751 -11.35 7.59 -11.48
N VAL A 752 -11.33 8.28 -10.32
CA VAL A 752 -11.76 9.68 -10.21
C VAL A 752 -10.59 10.64 -10.45
N ALA A 753 -9.45 10.42 -9.79
CA ALA A 753 -8.32 11.36 -9.79
C ALA A 753 -6.95 10.74 -10.11
N GLY A 754 -6.81 9.41 -10.08
CA GLY A 754 -5.53 8.72 -10.32
C GLY A 754 -4.43 9.03 -9.29
N GLN A 755 -4.79 9.39 -8.04
CA GLN A 755 -3.81 9.63 -6.97
C GLN A 755 -3.21 8.36 -6.37
N ASP A 756 -3.84 7.21 -6.64
CA ASP A 756 -3.44 5.88 -6.21
C ASP A 756 -2.39 5.23 -7.13
N VAL A 757 -1.96 5.93 -8.19
CA VAL A 757 -0.91 5.42 -9.08
C VAL A 757 0.42 5.24 -8.34
N LEU A 758 0.99 4.04 -8.44
CA LEU A 758 2.19 3.69 -7.69
C LEU A 758 3.48 4.22 -8.33
N ALA A 759 3.44 4.61 -9.61
CA ALA A 759 4.61 5.00 -10.40
C ALA A 759 5.58 5.94 -9.68
N PHE A 760 5.08 7.04 -9.11
CA PHE A 760 5.93 8.05 -8.47
C PHE A 760 6.58 7.51 -7.19
N HIS A 761 5.83 6.72 -6.41
CA HIS A 761 6.33 6.04 -5.22
C HIS A 761 7.37 4.96 -5.55
N LEU A 762 7.08 4.11 -6.54
CA LEU A 762 7.97 3.05 -7.00
C LEU A 762 9.27 3.62 -7.56
N PHE A 763 9.18 4.68 -8.39
CA PHE A 763 10.35 5.35 -8.95
C PHE A 763 11.20 6.01 -7.85
N ALA A 764 10.59 6.77 -6.94
CA ALA A 764 11.30 7.38 -5.83
C ALA A 764 11.98 6.34 -4.92
N LYS A 765 11.36 5.16 -4.76
CA LYS A 765 11.97 4.03 -4.03
C LYS A 765 13.22 3.46 -4.70
N LEU A 766 13.48 3.72 -5.99
CA LEU A 766 14.73 3.32 -6.64
C LEU A 766 15.93 4.20 -6.25
N SER A 767 15.71 5.42 -5.77
CA SER A 767 16.79 6.31 -5.33
C SER A 767 17.68 5.64 -4.27
N GLY A 768 18.99 5.63 -4.50
CA GLY A 768 19.98 4.96 -3.66
C GLY A 768 20.00 3.42 -3.75
N LEU A 769 19.12 2.81 -4.56
CA LEU A 769 19.17 1.37 -4.89
C LEU A 769 19.88 1.14 -6.22
N VAL A 770 19.50 1.88 -7.25
CA VAL A 770 20.07 1.82 -8.61
C VAL A 770 20.31 3.24 -9.14
N PRO A 771 21.31 3.45 -10.02
CA PRO A 771 21.51 4.76 -10.66
C PRO A 771 20.29 5.15 -11.51
N LEU A 772 19.80 6.37 -11.31
CA LEU A 772 18.67 6.94 -12.06
C LEU A 772 19.15 8.06 -12.98
N VAL A 773 19.00 7.88 -14.29
CA VAL A 773 19.42 8.85 -15.31
C VAL A 773 18.19 9.41 -16.00
N GLY A 774 18.01 10.73 -15.88
CA GLY A 774 16.98 11.46 -16.59
C GLY A 774 17.54 12.15 -17.82
N VAL A 775 16.92 11.93 -18.98
CA VAL A 775 17.21 12.62 -20.24
C VAL A 775 15.96 13.35 -20.70
N ASN A 776 16.08 14.63 -21.03
CA ASN A 776 14.97 15.40 -21.55
C ASN A 776 15.34 16.15 -22.84
N ALA A 777 14.46 16.07 -23.84
CA ALA A 777 14.48 16.93 -25.01
C ALA A 777 13.06 17.47 -25.21
N GLY A 778 12.94 18.80 -25.35
CA GLY A 778 11.62 19.44 -25.46
C GLY A 778 10.89 19.57 -24.12
N ARG A 779 9.58 19.29 -24.12
CA ARG A 779 8.69 19.71 -23.02
C ARG A 779 8.55 18.60 -21.98
N CYS A 780 8.76 18.89 -20.71
CA CYS A 780 8.60 17.93 -19.62
C CYS A 780 7.84 18.58 -18.45
N PHE A 781 6.56 18.25 -18.33
CA PHE A 781 5.69 18.83 -17.32
C PHE A 781 5.02 17.79 -16.42
N ALA A 782 4.51 18.25 -15.28
CA ALA A 782 3.64 17.45 -14.40
C ALA A 782 4.32 16.15 -13.94
N GLY A 783 3.64 15.01 -14.06
CA GLY A 783 4.16 13.70 -13.67
C GLY A 783 5.50 13.34 -14.34
N ASN A 784 5.75 13.77 -15.58
CA ASN A 784 7.04 13.54 -16.24
C ASN A 784 8.16 14.34 -15.54
N ALA A 785 7.87 15.58 -15.13
CA ALA A 785 8.81 16.41 -14.37
C ALA A 785 9.08 15.87 -12.97
N VAL A 786 8.09 15.25 -12.32
CA VAL A 786 8.26 14.55 -11.04
C VAL A 786 9.25 13.40 -11.17
N LEU A 787 9.06 12.53 -12.17
CA LEU A 787 9.98 11.41 -12.41
C LEU A 787 11.39 11.92 -12.74
N LEU A 788 11.49 12.94 -13.61
CA LEU A 788 12.77 13.56 -13.96
C LEU A 788 13.48 14.13 -12.72
N GLY A 789 12.77 14.89 -11.88
CA GLY A 789 13.28 15.51 -10.67
C GLY A 789 13.73 14.53 -9.58
N CYS A 790 13.32 13.26 -9.67
CA CYS A 790 13.77 12.18 -8.79
C CYS A 790 15.03 11.45 -9.30
N CYS A 791 15.56 11.79 -10.47
CA CYS A 791 16.76 11.16 -11.02
C CYS A 791 18.04 11.64 -10.29
N ASP A 792 19.10 10.82 -10.35
CA ASP A 792 20.41 11.18 -9.80
C ASP A 792 21.11 12.24 -10.66
N VAL A 793 20.89 12.18 -11.97
CA VAL A 793 21.36 13.16 -12.96
C VAL A 793 20.25 13.50 -13.95
N ILE A 794 20.16 14.77 -14.32
CA ILE A 794 19.29 15.30 -15.36
C ILE A 794 20.16 15.88 -16.49
N ILE A 795 20.03 15.27 -17.66
CA ILE A 795 20.68 15.66 -18.90
C ILE A 795 19.61 16.26 -19.81
N ALA A 796 19.74 17.52 -20.19
CA ALA A 796 18.67 18.20 -20.92
C ALA A 796 19.19 18.97 -22.13
N LYS A 797 18.47 18.85 -23.24
CA LYS A 797 18.76 19.59 -24.49
C LYS A 797 18.48 21.08 -24.31
N GLU A 798 19.18 21.94 -25.03
CA GLU A 798 18.97 23.40 -24.99
C GLU A 798 17.51 23.86 -25.20
N ASN A 799 16.73 23.12 -25.99
CA ASN A 799 15.31 23.43 -26.25
C ASN A 799 14.35 22.88 -25.19
N SER A 800 14.88 22.36 -24.08
CA SER A 800 14.07 21.80 -23.01
C SER A 800 13.31 22.86 -22.22
N SER A 801 12.09 22.50 -21.80
CA SER A 801 11.31 23.26 -20.83
C SER A 801 10.75 22.29 -19.78
N ILE A 802 11.20 22.44 -18.54
CA ILE A 802 10.92 21.52 -17.45
C ILE A 802 10.13 22.25 -16.37
N GLY A 803 8.98 21.73 -15.94
CA GLY A 803 8.19 22.39 -14.92
C GLY A 803 7.19 21.49 -14.22
N MET A 804 6.96 21.71 -12.93
CA MET A 804 5.93 20.97 -12.17
C MET A 804 4.53 21.23 -12.74
N GLY A 805 4.28 22.47 -13.18
CA GLY A 805 3.07 22.89 -13.86
C GLY A 805 3.28 23.01 -15.37
N GLY A 806 2.49 22.35 -16.23
CA GLY A 806 2.44 22.69 -17.67
C GLY A 806 1.47 23.85 -17.93
N PRO A 807 1.46 24.45 -19.12
CA PRO A 807 0.62 25.62 -19.44
C PRO A 807 -0.86 25.47 -19.06
N ALA A 808 -1.46 24.32 -19.37
CA ALA A 808 -2.86 24.03 -19.05
C ALA A 808 -3.14 24.01 -17.53
N MET A 809 -2.18 23.58 -16.70
CA MET A 809 -2.33 23.61 -15.25
C MET A 809 -2.12 25.00 -14.67
N ILE A 810 -1.22 25.80 -15.25
CA ILE A 810 -1.01 27.20 -14.86
C ILE A 810 -2.26 28.03 -15.18
N GLU A 811 -2.81 27.85 -16.38
CA GLU A 811 -4.06 28.46 -16.81
C GLU A 811 -5.24 27.97 -15.96
N GLY A 812 -5.35 26.65 -15.73
CA GLY A 812 -6.38 26.08 -14.86
C GLY A 812 -6.31 26.57 -13.41
N GLY A 813 -5.11 26.91 -12.93
CA GLY A 813 -4.87 27.56 -11.64
C GLY A 813 -5.13 29.07 -11.63
N SER A 814 -5.57 29.65 -12.74
CA SER A 814 -5.77 31.10 -12.93
C SER A 814 -4.52 31.94 -12.70
N LEU A 815 -3.34 31.40 -13.01
CA LEU A 815 -2.04 32.06 -12.84
C LEU A 815 -1.55 32.78 -14.11
N GLY A 816 -2.40 32.86 -15.14
CA GLY A 816 -2.08 33.42 -16.45
C GLY A 816 -1.88 32.35 -17.53
N VAL A 817 -1.65 32.80 -18.76
CA VAL A 817 -1.44 31.94 -19.93
C VAL A 817 0.00 32.12 -20.39
N PHE A 818 0.72 31.01 -20.48
CA PHE A 818 2.12 30.97 -20.86
C PHE A 818 2.32 29.96 -21.98
N THR A 819 3.27 30.23 -22.86
CA THR A 819 3.77 29.21 -23.79
C THR A 819 4.54 28.13 -23.02
N PRO A 820 4.58 26.88 -23.51
CA PRO A 820 5.42 25.84 -22.91
C PRO A 820 6.87 26.28 -22.69
N GLU A 821 7.41 27.09 -23.59
CA GLU A 821 8.80 27.57 -23.58
C GLU A 821 9.06 28.59 -22.45
N GLU A 822 8.02 29.27 -21.94
CA GLU A 822 8.13 30.25 -20.84
C GLU A 822 8.07 29.62 -19.45
N VAL A 823 7.59 28.37 -19.33
CA VAL A 823 7.33 27.73 -18.02
C VAL A 823 8.61 27.44 -17.25
N GLY A 824 9.57 26.77 -17.89
CA GLY A 824 10.81 26.37 -17.23
C GLY A 824 11.95 26.19 -18.22
N PRO A 825 12.31 27.25 -18.96
CA PRO A 825 13.38 27.20 -19.94
C PRO A 825 14.73 26.85 -19.32
N MET A 826 15.63 26.33 -20.14
CA MET A 826 17.01 26.01 -19.75
C MET A 826 17.78 27.20 -19.14
N SER A 827 17.44 28.44 -19.53
CA SER A 827 18.00 29.66 -18.92
C SER A 827 17.68 29.84 -17.44
N ILE A 828 16.67 29.12 -16.92
CA ILE A 828 16.29 29.07 -15.51
C ILE A 828 16.75 27.75 -14.87
N GLN A 829 16.53 26.62 -15.55
CA GLN A 829 16.77 25.29 -14.98
C GLN A 829 18.25 24.90 -14.87
N VAL A 830 19.12 25.51 -15.69
CA VAL A 830 20.56 25.30 -15.59
C VAL A 830 21.16 26.10 -14.41
N PRO A 831 20.89 27.41 -14.24
CA PRO A 831 21.46 28.18 -13.12
C PRO A 831 20.90 27.81 -11.74
N ASN A 832 19.70 27.24 -11.65
CA ASN A 832 19.10 26.83 -10.37
C ASN A 832 19.51 25.42 -9.93
N GLY A 833 20.26 24.67 -10.76
CA GLY A 833 20.77 23.35 -10.44
C GLY A 833 19.81 22.18 -10.67
N VAL A 834 18.66 22.40 -11.32
CA VAL A 834 17.74 21.33 -11.74
C VAL A 834 18.36 20.51 -12.87
N VAL A 835 18.98 21.14 -13.86
CA VAL A 835 19.71 20.43 -14.91
C VAL A 835 21.18 20.30 -14.54
N ASP A 836 21.67 19.07 -14.49
CA ASP A 836 23.06 18.78 -14.20
C ASP A 836 23.97 18.96 -15.42
N ILE A 837 23.52 18.50 -16.59
CA ILE A 837 24.29 18.50 -17.83
C ILE A 837 23.43 19.08 -18.97
N PRO A 838 23.57 20.37 -19.32
CA PRO A 838 22.98 20.91 -20.54
C PRO A 838 23.73 20.38 -21.78
N VAL A 839 22.99 19.97 -22.80
CA VAL A 839 23.55 19.42 -24.06
C VAL A 839 22.90 20.06 -25.28
N LYS A 840 23.60 20.08 -26.42
CA LYS A 840 23.10 20.73 -27.64
C LYS A 840 22.02 19.91 -28.36
N ASP A 841 22.13 18.59 -28.28
CA ASP A 841 21.31 17.64 -29.02
C ASP A 841 21.17 16.30 -28.27
N GLU A 842 20.26 15.46 -28.77
CA GLU A 842 19.95 14.16 -28.18
C GLU A 842 21.11 13.15 -28.33
N VAL A 843 21.98 13.31 -29.34
CA VAL A 843 23.17 12.45 -29.52
C VAL A 843 24.13 12.68 -28.35
N GLU A 844 24.37 13.94 -28.03
CA GLU A 844 25.19 14.33 -26.89
C GLU A 844 24.53 13.91 -25.57
N ALA A 845 23.20 14.00 -25.48
CA ALA A 845 22.46 13.51 -24.31
C ALA A 845 22.69 12.01 -24.06
N VAL A 846 22.56 11.19 -25.11
CA VAL A 846 22.81 9.73 -25.05
C VAL A 846 24.26 9.44 -24.70
N ARG A 847 25.23 10.17 -25.28
CA ARG A 847 26.66 10.01 -24.94
C ARG A 847 26.92 10.32 -23.47
N ALA A 848 26.38 11.41 -22.95
CA ALA A 848 26.51 11.79 -21.55
C ALA A 848 25.84 10.76 -20.62
N ALA A 849 24.67 10.21 -21.00
CA ALA A 849 23.99 9.16 -20.26
C ALA A 849 24.83 7.86 -20.22
N LYS A 850 25.35 7.41 -21.36
CA LYS A 850 26.28 6.28 -21.47
C LYS A 850 27.51 6.46 -20.59
N GLN A 851 28.13 7.65 -20.66
CA GLN A 851 29.29 7.99 -19.85
C GLN A 851 28.95 7.98 -18.35
N TYR A 852 27.85 8.60 -17.94
CA TYR A 852 27.39 8.62 -16.55
C TYR A 852 27.19 7.20 -15.99
N VAL A 853 26.43 6.36 -16.71
CA VAL A 853 26.17 4.97 -16.28
C VAL A 853 27.48 4.18 -16.16
N SER A 854 28.44 4.43 -17.04
CA SER A 854 29.72 3.71 -17.05
C SER A 854 30.46 3.76 -15.71
N TYR A 855 30.36 4.86 -14.94
CA TYR A 855 31.06 4.99 -13.66
C TYR A 855 30.53 3.97 -12.62
N PHE A 856 29.27 3.56 -12.76
CA PHE A 856 28.60 2.59 -11.88
C PHE A 856 28.74 1.14 -12.38
N GLN A 857 29.20 0.95 -13.63
CA GLN A 857 29.45 -0.37 -14.22
C GLN A 857 30.87 -0.89 -13.89
N GLY A 858 31.75 -0.03 -13.37
CA GLY A 858 33.05 -0.42 -12.81
C GLY A 858 34.24 0.14 -13.60
N PRO A 859 35.44 -0.43 -13.42
CA PRO A 859 36.66 0.03 -14.09
C PRO A 859 36.70 -0.33 -15.58
N VAL A 860 37.46 0.43 -16.36
CA VAL A 860 37.74 0.16 -17.77
C VAL A 860 39.23 -0.18 -17.98
N ASP A 861 39.52 -1.08 -18.92
CA ASP A 861 40.89 -1.60 -19.09
C ASP A 861 41.80 -0.66 -19.89
N LYS A 862 41.23 0.09 -20.84
CA LYS A 862 41.96 1.00 -21.73
C LYS A 862 41.79 2.44 -21.24
N TRP A 863 42.91 3.11 -20.99
CA TRP A 863 42.95 4.50 -20.55
C TRP A 863 44.26 5.16 -20.98
N GLU A 864 44.20 6.47 -21.15
CA GLU A 864 45.34 7.36 -21.36
C GLU A 864 45.21 8.55 -20.40
N CYS A 865 46.30 9.26 -20.12
CA CYS A 865 46.26 10.46 -19.29
C CYS A 865 47.28 11.50 -19.78
N ALA A 866 47.07 12.75 -19.38
CA ALA A 866 48.00 13.84 -19.66
C ALA A 866 49.35 13.65 -18.94
N ASP A 867 50.38 14.37 -19.38
CA ASP A 867 51.64 14.43 -18.65
C ASP A 867 51.44 15.10 -17.28
N GLN A 868 51.57 14.31 -16.22
CA GLN A 868 51.31 14.77 -14.85
C GLN A 868 52.28 15.86 -14.39
N ARG A 869 53.43 16.05 -15.05
CA ARG A 869 54.37 17.15 -14.75
C ARG A 869 53.75 18.53 -14.99
N LEU A 870 52.71 18.63 -15.82
CA LEU A 870 51.96 19.86 -16.05
C LEU A 870 51.32 20.39 -14.76
N LEU A 871 50.93 19.51 -13.82
CA LEU A 871 50.32 19.88 -12.53
C LEU A 871 51.21 20.83 -11.71
N ARG A 872 52.53 20.72 -11.84
CA ARG A 872 53.50 21.57 -11.13
C ARG A 872 53.38 23.06 -11.48
N GLY A 873 52.86 23.37 -12.67
CA GLY A 873 52.76 24.74 -13.18
C GLY A 873 51.36 25.35 -13.15
N ILE A 874 50.31 24.55 -12.86
CA ILE A 874 48.91 25.04 -12.93
C ILE A 874 48.63 26.04 -11.80
N VAL A 875 49.16 25.80 -10.60
CA VAL A 875 48.96 26.63 -9.42
C VAL A 875 50.08 27.67 -9.34
N PRO A 876 49.80 28.98 -9.52
CA PRO A 876 50.83 30.01 -9.48
C PRO A 876 51.55 30.06 -8.12
N GLU A 877 52.85 30.33 -8.13
CA GLU A 877 53.64 30.56 -6.90
C GLU A 877 53.11 31.76 -6.09
N ASN A 878 52.58 32.78 -6.77
CA ASN A 878 51.90 33.87 -6.10
C ASN A 878 50.56 33.40 -5.53
N ARG A 879 50.50 33.22 -4.20
CA ARG A 879 49.32 32.76 -3.45
C ARG A 879 48.04 33.57 -3.66
N LEU A 880 48.14 34.83 -4.06
CA LEU A 880 47.00 35.71 -4.32
C LEU A 880 46.43 35.55 -5.75
N ARG A 881 47.16 34.89 -6.65
CA ARG A 881 46.75 34.73 -8.05
C ARG A 881 45.85 33.50 -8.19
N VAL A 882 44.65 33.72 -8.72
CA VAL A 882 43.66 32.69 -9.06
C VAL A 882 44.18 31.80 -10.21
N TYR A 883 43.73 30.55 -10.24
CA TYR A 883 43.96 29.56 -11.30
C TYR A 883 42.66 28.80 -11.60
N ASP A 884 42.66 27.98 -12.66
CA ASP A 884 41.53 27.13 -12.99
C ASP A 884 41.66 25.74 -12.36
N MET A 885 40.80 25.44 -11.39
CA MET A 885 40.74 24.11 -10.75
C MET A 885 40.32 23.01 -11.74
N ARG A 886 39.59 23.34 -12.81
CA ARG A 886 39.22 22.34 -13.84
C ARG A 886 40.44 21.83 -14.59
N ALA A 887 41.44 22.69 -14.83
CA ALA A 887 42.69 22.25 -15.44
C ALA A 887 43.44 21.23 -14.55
N VAL A 888 43.36 21.36 -13.22
CA VAL A 888 43.89 20.36 -12.28
C VAL A 888 43.14 19.03 -12.43
N ILE A 889 41.81 19.07 -12.38
CA ILE A 889 40.95 17.88 -12.49
C ILE A 889 41.20 17.16 -13.83
N GLU A 890 41.17 17.89 -14.94
CA GLU A 890 41.39 17.35 -16.29
C GLU A 890 42.78 16.75 -16.47
N THR A 891 43.82 17.39 -15.90
CA THR A 891 45.19 16.86 -15.99
C THR A 891 45.36 15.59 -15.15
N MET A 892 44.71 15.50 -13.98
CA MET A 892 44.79 14.30 -13.12
C MET A 892 43.99 13.11 -13.67
N ALA A 893 42.85 13.37 -14.29
CA ALA A 893 41.93 12.37 -14.80
C ALA A 893 42.46 11.64 -16.05
N ASP A 894 41.89 10.47 -16.33
CA ASP A 894 42.05 9.82 -17.63
C ASP A 894 41.44 10.72 -18.72
N THR A 895 42.10 10.80 -19.87
CA THR A 895 41.67 11.64 -20.99
C THR A 895 40.24 11.27 -21.41
N GLY A 896 39.37 12.28 -21.49
CA GLY A 896 37.95 12.09 -21.85
C GLY A 896 37.07 11.52 -20.73
N SER A 897 37.60 11.25 -19.54
CA SER A 897 36.84 10.64 -18.45
C SER A 897 36.13 11.63 -17.52
N VAL A 898 36.37 12.94 -17.65
CA VAL A 898 35.74 13.95 -16.79
C VAL A 898 34.29 14.18 -17.23
N LEU A 899 33.35 14.01 -16.30
CA LEU A 899 31.95 14.38 -16.45
C LEU A 899 31.56 15.31 -15.29
N GLU A 900 31.59 16.62 -15.54
CA GLU A 900 31.22 17.64 -14.55
C GLU A 900 29.69 17.75 -14.41
N LEU A 901 29.21 17.73 -13.18
CA LEU A 901 27.78 17.86 -12.85
C LEU A 901 27.47 19.26 -12.30
N ARG A 902 26.33 19.81 -12.71
CA ARG A 902 25.81 21.12 -12.27
C ARG A 902 26.84 22.24 -12.42
N ARG A 903 27.57 22.27 -13.54
CA ARG A 903 28.65 23.25 -13.81
C ARG A 903 28.22 24.71 -13.57
N HIS A 904 26.95 25.00 -13.80
CA HIS A 904 26.36 26.35 -13.74
C HIS A 904 25.61 26.66 -12.43
N TYR A 905 25.69 25.78 -11.42
CA TYR A 905 25.10 25.96 -10.10
C TYR A 905 26.15 25.68 -9.01
N GLY A 906 26.06 26.38 -7.88
CA GLY A 906 26.99 26.20 -6.77
C GLY A 906 28.44 26.42 -7.17
N PHE A 907 28.74 27.56 -7.83
CA PHE A 907 30.02 27.85 -8.47
C PHE A 907 31.26 27.69 -7.57
N GLY A 908 31.11 27.85 -6.25
CA GLY A 908 32.18 27.63 -5.27
C GLY A 908 32.65 26.18 -5.17
N MET A 909 31.85 25.23 -5.68
CA MET A 909 32.14 23.81 -5.68
C MET A 909 32.05 23.20 -7.08
N ILE A 910 33.10 22.50 -7.49
CA ILE A 910 33.13 21.67 -8.70
C ILE A 910 32.88 20.23 -8.27
N THR A 911 31.93 19.57 -8.93
CA THR A 911 31.61 18.16 -8.69
C THR A 911 31.66 17.43 -10.02
N SER A 912 32.44 16.35 -10.11
CA SER A 912 32.59 15.60 -11.36
C SER A 912 32.84 14.12 -11.09
N PHE A 913 32.37 13.25 -11.97
CA PHE A 913 32.92 11.91 -12.07
C PHE A 913 34.16 11.93 -12.96
N ILE A 914 35.20 11.20 -12.56
CA ILE A 914 36.42 11.02 -13.34
C ILE A 914 36.84 9.55 -13.33
N ARG A 915 37.86 9.21 -14.12
CA ARG A 915 38.60 7.96 -13.94
C ARG A 915 40.08 8.23 -13.68
N ILE A 916 40.70 7.35 -12.89
CA ILE A 916 42.15 7.26 -12.75
C ILE A 916 42.54 5.79 -12.90
N GLU A 917 43.37 5.50 -13.90
CA GLU A 917 43.72 4.14 -14.33
C GLU A 917 42.47 3.29 -14.61
N GLY A 918 41.49 3.89 -15.27
CA GLY A 918 40.21 3.29 -15.58
C GLY A 918 39.24 3.18 -14.40
N ARG A 919 39.66 3.44 -13.16
CA ARG A 919 38.82 3.31 -11.96
C ARG A 919 37.95 4.55 -11.75
N PRO A 920 36.64 4.43 -11.51
CA PRO A 920 35.76 5.57 -11.30
C PRO A 920 35.99 6.24 -9.92
N LEU A 921 36.01 7.57 -9.90
CA LEU A 921 35.98 8.37 -8.66
C LEU A 921 35.01 9.54 -8.80
N GLY A 922 34.40 9.94 -7.68
CA GLY A 922 33.75 11.23 -7.54
C GLY A 922 34.75 12.29 -7.06
N VAL A 923 34.82 13.42 -7.73
CA VAL A 923 35.65 14.57 -7.34
C VAL A 923 34.78 15.68 -6.80
N ILE A 924 35.23 16.27 -5.69
CA ILE A 924 34.64 17.46 -5.08
C ILE A 924 35.78 18.46 -4.85
N ALA A 925 35.73 19.61 -5.51
CA ALA A 925 36.83 20.56 -5.52
C ALA A 925 36.36 22.00 -5.27
N ASN A 926 37.12 22.77 -4.49
CA ASN A 926 36.84 24.19 -4.33
C ASN A 926 37.21 24.97 -5.59
N ASN A 927 36.39 25.94 -5.98
CA ASN A 927 36.68 26.81 -7.12
C ASN A 927 37.30 28.15 -6.65
N PRO A 928 38.62 28.33 -6.75
CA PRO A 928 39.27 29.56 -6.30
C PRO A 928 38.86 30.81 -7.10
N SER A 929 38.24 30.64 -8.28
CA SER A 929 37.70 31.76 -9.08
C SER A 929 36.38 32.31 -8.54
N HIS A 930 35.72 31.61 -7.62
CA HIS A 930 34.46 32.03 -6.99
C HIS A 930 34.67 32.20 -5.49
N LEU A 931 34.48 33.41 -4.96
CA LEU A 931 34.66 33.71 -3.53
C LEU A 931 36.01 33.20 -2.96
N SER A 932 37.05 33.17 -3.80
CA SER A 932 38.36 32.60 -3.45
C SER A 932 38.31 31.13 -2.98
N GLY A 933 37.30 30.35 -3.36
CA GLY A 933 37.10 28.96 -2.93
C GLY A 933 36.33 28.80 -1.62
N ALA A 934 35.72 29.87 -1.09
CA ALA A 934 34.87 29.78 0.09
C ALA A 934 33.63 28.92 -0.18
N ILE A 935 33.21 28.15 0.83
CA ILE A 935 32.03 27.28 0.74
C ILE A 935 30.78 28.10 1.07
N ASP A 936 29.93 28.34 0.07
CA ASP A 936 28.62 28.98 0.21
C ASP A 936 27.48 27.95 0.23
N SER A 937 26.24 28.38 0.50
CA SER A 937 25.10 27.46 0.66
C SER A 937 24.83 26.60 -0.58
N PRO A 938 24.81 27.14 -1.82
CA PRO A 938 24.65 26.33 -3.02
C PRO A 938 25.82 25.36 -3.23
N GLY A 939 27.06 25.78 -2.99
CA GLY A 939 28.24 24.91 -3.08
C GLY A 939 28.21 23.77 -2.06
N ALA A 940 27.73 24.03 -0.84
CA ALA A 940 27.59 23.03 0.20
C ALA A 940 26.52 21.97 -0.12
N ASN A 941 25.36 22.38 -0.67
CA ASN A 941 24.34 21.43 -1.14
C ASN A 941 24.87 20.56 -2.28
N LYS A 942 25.51 21.19 -3.27
CA LYS A 942 26.12 20.50 -4.41
C LYS A 942 27.15 19.46 -3.97
N ALA A 943 28.03 19.82 -3.03
CA ALA A 943 29.01 18.88 -2.45
C ALA A 943 28.34 17.72 -1.71
N ALA A 944 27.40 18.04 -0.81
CA ALA A 944 26.71 17.04 0.01
C ALA A 944 25.90 16.04 -0.83
N ARG A 945 25.33 16.48 -1.96
CA ARG A 945 24.65 15.59 -2.90
C ARG A 945 25.63 14.66 -3.61
N MET A 946 26.75 15.17 -4.13
CA MET A 946 27.78 14.36 -4.77
C MET A 946 28.33 13.28 -3.82
N MET A 947 28.59 13.64 -2.56
CA MET A 947 28.99 12.69 -1.51
C MET A 947 27.98 11.56 -1.32
N GLN A 948 26.68 11.88 -1.28
CA GLN A 948 25.61 10.88 -1.11
C GLN A 948 25.50 9.94 -2.32
N ILE A 949 25.61 10.46 -3.55
CA ILE A 949 25.60 9.63 -4.76
C ILE A 949 26.77 8.66 -4.72
N CYS A 950 27.98 9.17 -4.44
CA CYS A 950 29.17 8.35 -4.38
C CYS A 950 29.07 7.27 -3.31
N ASP A 951 28.62 7.64 -2.12
CA ASP A 951 28.44 6.67 -1.03
C ASP A 951 27.35 5.65 -1.34
N ALA A 952 26.22 6.06 -1.91
CA ALA A 952 25.11 5.18 -2.27
C ALA A 952 25.50 4.12 -3.31
N PHE A 953 26.50 4.37 -4.16
CA PHE A 953 26.91 3.46 -5.24
C PHE A 953 28.35 2.97 -5.16
N ASP A 954 28.94 3.05 -3.96
CA ASP A 954 30.30 2.55 -3.68
C ASP A 954 31.40 3.16 -4.57
N ILE A 955 31.23 4.42 -4.96
CA ILE A 955 32.23 5.20 -5.69
C ILE A 955 33.13 5.94 -4.69
N PRO A 956 34.46 5.74 -4.70
CA PRO A 956 35.39 6.51 -3.90
C PRO A 956 35.35 8.01 -4.19
N VAL A 957 35.65 8.84 -3.18
CA VAL A 957 35.65 10.30 -3.33
C VAL A 957 37.05 10.91 -3.21
N LEU A 958 37.38 11.86 -4.09
CA LEU A 958 38.59 12.66 -4.05
C LEU A 958 38.23 14.13 -3.82
N PHE A 959 38.65 14.66 -2.67
CA PHE A 959 38.54 16.07 -2.34
C PHE A 959 39.79 16.82 -2.80
N LEU A 960 39.59 17.86 -3.62
CA LEU A 960 40.65 18.81 -3.98
C LEU A 960 40.40 20.13 -3.23
N SER A 961 41.08 20.28 -2.10
CA SER A 961 40.82 21.37 -1.15
C SER A 961 41.62 22.62 -1.51
N ASP A 962 40.93 23.72 -1.74
CA ASP A 962 41.50 25.06 -1.86
C ASP A 962 40.48 26.10 -1.35
N THR A 963 40.29 26.10 -0.04
CA THR A 963 39.25 26.89 0.62
C THR A 963 39.79 27.74 1.77
N PRO A 964 39.40 29.02 1.84
CA PRO A 964 39.67 29.87 2.99
C PRO A 964 38.71 29.62 4.16
N GLY A 965 37.75 28.69 4.01
CA GLY A 965 36.74 28.37 5.01
C GLY A 965 35.32 28.39 4.44
N ILE A 966 34.35 28.23 5.34
CA ILE A 966 32.94 28.51 5.03
C ILE A 966 32.78 30.01 4.84
N MET A 967 31.95 30.43 3.88
CA MET A 967 31.68 31.86 3.65
C MET A 967 31.14 32.50 4.94
N VAL A 968 31.48 33.75 5.21
CA VAL A 968 31.02 34.45 6.42
C VAL A 968 30.45 35.82 6.08
N GLY A 969 29.46 36.26 6.83
CA GLY A 969 28.87 37.60 6.72
C GLY A 969 27.34 37.58 6.80
N PRO A 970 26.72 38.67 7.25
CA PRO A 970 25.29 38.70 7.54
C PRO A 970 24.39 38.36 6.34
N GLU A 971 24.82 38.68 5.12
CA GLU A 971 24.04 38.38 3.91
C GLU A 971 24.02 36.89 3.58
N ILE A 972 25.16 36.19 3.70
CA ILE A 972 25.19 34.76 3.39
C ILE A 972 24.44 33.95 4.45
N GLU A 973 24.39 34.40 5.70
CA GLU A 973 23.62 33.75 6.75
C GLU A 973 22.11 33.73 6.48
N LYS A 974 21.57 34.70 5.71
CA LYS A 974 20.16 34.71 5.29
C LYS A 974 19.78 33.51 4.42
N THR A 975 20.77 32.87 3.81
CA THR A 975 20.58 31.67 2.98
C THR A 975 20.54 30.36 3.79
N ALA A 976 20.49 30.45 5.12
CA ALA A 976 20.61 29.30 6.04
C ALA A 976 21.95 28.57 5.94
N LEU A 977 23.03 29.33 5.73
CA LEU A 977 24.38 28.81 5.51
C LEU A 977 24.78 27.78 6.57
N VAL A 978 24.51 28.05 7.84
CA VAL A 978 24.76 27.10 8.95
C VAL A 978 24.26 25.70 8.64
N ARG A 979 23.01 25.53 8.17
CA ARG A 979 22.46 24.18 7.89
C ARG A 979 23.07 23.59 6.63
N HIS A 980 23.28 24.39 5.59
CA HIS A 980 23.85 23.91 4.33
C HIS A 980 25.31 23.48 4.50
N SER A 981 26.15 24.23 5.20
CA SER A 981 27.53 23.85 5.47
C SER A 981 27.62 22.68 6.44
N CYS A 982 26.79 22.63 7.50
CA CYS A 982 26.75 21.50 8.43
C CYS A 982 26.30 20.19 7.74
N ARG A 983 25.50 20.27 6.67
CA ARG A 983 25.12 19.10 5.87
C ARG A 983 26.34 18.36 5.31
N MET A 984 27.39 19.08 4.90
CA MET A 984 28.63 18.45 4.43
C MET A 984 29.29 17.62 5.55
N PHE A 985 29.38 18.15 6.78
CA PHE A 985 29.94 17.42 7.91
C PHE A 985 29.15 16.15 8.24
N VAL A 986 27.82 16.26 8.32
CA VAL A 986 26.96 15.11 8.64
C VAL A 986 27.05 14.04 7.56
N VAL A 987 27.03 14.43 6.29
CA VAL A 987 27.12 13.47 5.18
C VAL A 987 28.48 12.80 5.18
N SER A 988 29.56 13.57 5.14
CA SER A 988 30.93 13.04 5.01
C SER A 988 31.36 12.16 6.20
N ALA A 989 31.02 12.54 7.44
CA ALA A 989 31.29 11.73 8.62
C ALA A 989 30.55 10.38 8.63
N ASN A 990 29.49 10.23 7.83
CA ASN A 990 28.70 9.01 7.71
C ASN A 990 28.84 8.34 6.33
N MET A 991 29.82 8.75 5.53
CA MET A 991 30.20 8.01 4.34
C MET A 991 31.02 6.79 4.74
N THR A 992 30.83 5.69 4.02
CA THR A 992 31.59 4.44 4.23
C THR A 992 32.42 4.06 3.01
N VAL A 993 32.25 4.75 1.88
CA VAL A 993 33.23 4.71 0.79
C VAL A 993 34.55 5.35 1.23
N PRO A 994 35.70 4.86 0.75
CA PRO A 994 36.95 5.54 0.99
C PRO A 994 36.92 6.93 0.36
N TYR A 995 37.48 7.91 1.06
CA TYR A 995 37.72 9.23 0.53
C TYR A 995 39.13 9.71 0.83
N PHE A 996 39.62 10.59 -0.05
CA PHE A 996 40.99 11.10 -0.06
C PHE A 996 40.95 12.61 -0.17
N THR A 997 41.94 13.30 0.40
CA THR A 997 42.07 14.74 0.23
C THR A 997 43.46 15.10 -0.30
N ILE A 998 43.48 15.95 -1.33
CA ILE A 998 44.67 16.67 -1.75
C ILE A 998 44.42 18.15 -1.51
N VAL A 999 45.19 18.76 -0.61
CA VAL A 999 45.18 20.21 -0.42
C VAL A 999 46.03 20.84 -1.51
N ILE A 1000 45.40 21.64 -2.37
CA ILE A 1000 46.04 22.28 -3.52
C ILE A 1000 46.71 23.59 -3.10
N ARG A 1001 46.02 24.41 -2.31
CA ARG A 1001 46.56 25.66 -1.77
C ARG A 1001 45.98 25.98 -0.40
N LYS A 1002 44.83 26.64 -0.28
CA LYS A 1002 44.30 27.05 1.03
C LYS A 1002 43.56 25.92 1.73
N SER A 1003 43.83 25.74 3.01
CA SER A 1003 43.11 24.79 3.86
C SER A 1003 42.90 25.39 5.24
N TYR A 1004 41.92 26.30 5.35
CA TYR A 1004 41.64 27.03 6.59
C TYR A 1004 40.33 26.65 7.29
N GLY A 1005 40.40 26.59 8.61
CA GLY A 1005 39.25 26.49 9.52
C GLY A 1005 38.26 25.36 9.21
N LEU A 1006 36.99 25.59 9.58
CA LEU A 1006 35.93 24.59 9.44
C LEU A 1006 35.60 24.25 7.98
N GLY A 1007 35.82 25.16 7.02
CA GLY A 1007 35.57 24.85 5.60
C GLY A 1007 36.54 23.81 5.06
N ALA A 1008 37.82 23.91 5.43
CA ALA A 1008 38.79 22.88 5.09
C ALA A 1008 38.49 21.55 5.79
N GLN A 1009 38.08 21.57 7.05
CA GLN A 1009 37.63 20.37 7.75
C GLN A 1009 36.41 19.74 7.07
N ALA A 1010 35.44 20.54 6.60
CA ALA A 1010 34.30 20.01 5.84
C ALA A 1010 34.72 19.29 4.56
N MET A 1011 35.73 19.81 3.85
CA MET A 1011 36.33 19.15 2.67
C MET A 1011 37.14 17.90 3.03
N GLN A 1012 37.52 17.73 4.29
CA GLN A 1012 38.28 16.59 4.79
C GLN A 1012 37.41 15.59 5.56
N GLY A 1013 36.08 15.72 5.54
CA GLY A 1013 35.21 14.80 6.29
C GLY A 1013 35.09 15.11 7.79
N GLY A 1014 35.41 16.34 8.19
CA GLY A 1014 35.36 16.84 9.57
C GLY A 1014 36.71 16.89 10.28
N SER A 1015 37.74 16.23 9.74
CA SER A 1015 39.10 16.21 10.29
C SER A 1015 40.10 15.83 9.21
N SER A 1016 41.34 16.34 9.26
CA SER A 1016 42.40 15.93 8.33
C SER A 1016 42.77 14.44 8.41
N HIS A 1017 42.38 13.76 9.50
CA HIS A 1017 42.62 12.34 9.72
C HIS A 1017 41.39 11.46 9.44
N ALA A 1018 40.27 12.05 9.01
CA ALA A 1018 39.08 11.28 8.63
C ALA A 1018 39.20 10.59 7.25
N PRO A 1019 39.83 11.21 6.21
CA PRO A 1019 40.11 10.55 4.95
C PRO A 1019 41.09 9.39 5.14
N LEU A 1020 41.08 8.44 4.21
CA LEU A 1020 42.10 7.38 4.17
C LEU A 1020 43.49 7.94 3.91
N LEU A 1021 43.56 9.07 3.21
CA LEU A 1021 44.79 9.80 2.93
C LEU A 1021 44.49 11.29 2.78
N THR A 1022 45.24 12.13 3.50
CA THR A 1022 45.26 13.58 3.37
C THR A 1022 46.67 14.06 3.07
N VAL A 1023 46.92 14.41 1.81
CA VAL A 1023 48.21 14.96 1.36
C VAL A 1023 48.06 16.40 0.91
N SER A 1024 49.19 17.10 0.80
CA SER A 1024 49.24 18.48 0.32
C SER A 1024 50.19 18.64 -0.84
N TRP A 1025 49.90 19.56 -1.75
CA TRP A 1025 50.91 20.08 -2.66
C TRP A 1025 51.84 21.06 -1.92
N PRO A 1026 53.04 21.37 -2.45
CA PRO A 1026 53.97 22.28 -1.79
C PRO A 1026 53.41 23.69 -1.59
N THR A 1027 52.41 24.07 -2.41
CA THR A 1027 51.66 25.31 -2.34
C THR A 1027 50.63 25.36 -1.22
N GLY A 1028 50.43 24.26 -0.47
CA GLY A 1028 49.50 24.18 0.64
C GLY A 1028 49.82 25.16 1.76
N GLU A 1029 48.80 25.88 2.23
CA GLU A 1029 48.83 26.80 3.35
C GLU A 1029 47.66 26.54 4.32
N TYR A 1030 47.99 26.47 5.61
CA TYR A 1030 47.13 26.01 6.70
C TYR A 1030 47.00 27.04 7.82
N GLY A 1031 45.89 26.97 8.55
CA GLY A 1031 45.58 27.89 9.64
C GLY A 1031 44.15 27.70 10.17
N GLY A 1032 43.91 28.04 11.43
CA GLY A 1032 42.55 28.00 12.02
C GLY A 1032 41.58 29.01 11.39
N MET A 1033 42.13 30.06 10.78
CA MET A 1033 41.43 31.04 9.93
C MET A 1033 42.43 31.60 8.92
N GLY A 1034 41.99 32.46 8.00
CA GLY A 1034 42.91 33.15 7.09
C GLY A 1034 44.01 33.89 7.85
N LEU A 1035 45.26 33.75 7.40
CA LEU A 1035 46.47 34.22 8.09
C LEU A 1035 46.41 35.71 8.45
N GLU A 1036 45.88 36.52 7.53
CA GLU A 1036 45.69 37.96 7.70
C GLU A 1036 44.71 38.28 8.83
N GLY A 1037 43.65 37.49 8.97
CA GLY A 1037 42.65 37.60 10.03
C GLY A 1037 43.19 37.14 11.37
N GLN A 1038 43.96 36.05 11.39
CA GLN A 1038 44.63 35.53 12.58
C GLN A 1038 45.57 36.58 13.18
N VAL A 1039 46.38 37.25 12.35
CA VAL A 1039 47.29 38.31 12.81
C VAL A 1039 46.50 39.53 13.33
N LYS A 1040 45.50 40.00 12.59
CA LYS A 1040 44.68 41.16 12.98
C LYS A 1040 43.96 40.96 14.31
N LEU A 1041 43.46 39.75 14.56
CA LEU A 1041 42.73 39.42 15.79
C LEU A 1041 43.69 39.12 16.95
N GLY A 1042 44.70 38.29 16.70
CA GLY A 1042 45.63 37.79 17.72
C GLY A 1042 46.61 38.85 18.23
N TYR A 1043 46.99 39.83 17.40
CA TYR A 1043 47.95 40.88 17.74
C TYR A 1043 47.35 42.30 17.69
N ARG A 1044 46.03 42.40 17.91
CA ARG A 1044 45.31 43.69 17.80
C ARG A 1044 45.88 44.75 18.74
N LYS A 1045 46.20 44.39 19.99
CA LYS A 1045 46.67 45.35 21.00
C LYS A 1045 48.07 45.86 20.65
N GLU A 1046 48.93 44.96 20.19
CA GLU A 1046 50.30 45.21 19.77
C GLU A 1046 50.33 46.11 18.53
N LEU A 1047 49.51 45.82 17.52
CA LEU A 1047 49.40 46.64 16.31
C LEU A 1047 48.77 48.01 16.60
N MET A 1048 47.80 48.10 17.52
CA MET A 1048 47.21 49.38 17.92
C MET A 1048 48.16 50.24 18.77
N ALA A 1049 49.15 49.64 19.44
CA ALA A 1049 50.15 50.35 20.21
C ALA A 1049 51.22 51.04 19.35
N ILE A 1050 51.37 50.66 18.06
CA ILE A 1050 52.25 51.33 17.10
C ILE A 1050 51.51 52.57 16.56
N GLU A 1051 51.96 53.78 16.88
CA GLU A 1051 51.27 55.03 16.50
C GLU A 1051 51.39 55.35 15.00
N GLU A 1052 52.58 55.13 14.43
CA GLU A 1052 52.89 55.43 13.03
C GLU A 1052 52.23 54.42 12.04
N PRO A 1053 51.39 54.89 11.09
CA PRO A 1053 50.66 53.98 10.19
C PRO A 1053 51.54 53.10 9.29
N GLU A 1054 52.64 53.63 8.75
CA GLU A 1054 53.55 52.87 7.88
C GLU A 1054 54.37 51.84 8.66
N GLU A 1055 54.76 52.15 9.90
CA GLU A 1055 55.43 51.20 10.78
C GLU A 1055 54.47 50.06 11.18
N ARG A 1056 53.21 50.39 11.51
CA ARG A 1056 52.17 49.41 11.81
C ARG A 1056 51.91 48.48 10.62
N LYS A 1057 51.86 49.03 9.41
CA LYS A 1057 51.70 48.26 8.16
C LYS A 1057 52.88 47.32 7.93
N THR A 1058 54.11 47.82 8.08
CA THR A 1058 55.33 47.02 7.92
C THR A 1058 55.39 45.86 8.92
N GLU A 1059 55.09 46.12 10.20
CA GLU A 1059 55.08 45.07 11.22
C GLU A 1059 53.93 44.08 10.99
N TYR A 1060 52.76 44.55 10.55
CA TYR A 1060 51.65 43.68 10.14
C TYR A 1060 52.05 42.73 9.00
N GLU A 1061 52.66 43.24 7.93
CA GLU A 1061 53.13 42.44 6.79
C GLU A 1061 54.17 41.41 7.22
N LYS A 1062 55.08 41.79 8.13
CA LYS A 1062 56.08 40.88 8.71
C LYS A 1062 55.45 39.78 9.58
N MET A 1063 54.45 40.10 10.39
CA MET A 1063 53.71 39.11 11.18
C MET A 1063 52.93 38.13 10.28
N VAL A 1064 52.31 38.62 9.20
CA VAL A 1064 51.63 37.78 8.20
C VAL A 1064 52.63 36.87 7.48
N ALA A 1065 53.81 37.38 7.10
CA ALA A 1065 54.87 36.57 6.50
C ALA A 1065 55.35 35.44 7.45
N ARG A 1066 55.49 35.73 8.76
CA ARG A 1066 55.82 34.70 9.76
C ARG A 1066 54.70 33.66 9.92
N ALA A 1067 53.44 34.10 9.98
CA ALA A 1067 52.31 33.19 10.05
C ALA A 1067 52.23 32.28 8.81
N TYR A 1068 52.56 32.82 7.63
CA TYR A 1068 52.68 32.04 6.40
C TYR A 1068 53.80 31.02 6.48
N GLU A 1069 55.02 31.40 6.89
CA GLU A 1069 56.11 30.45 7.08
C GLU A 1069 55.69 29.31 8.00
N HIS A 1070 55.05 29.58 9.14
CA HIS A 1070 54.56 28.55 10.05
C HIS A 1070 53.43 27.69 9.44
N GLY A 1071 52.53 28.29 8.66
CA GLY A 1071 51.38 27.63 8.06
C GLY A 1071 51.66 26.86 6.75
N LYS A 1072 52.91 26.75 6.30
CA LYS A 1072 53.25 25.98 5.09
C LYS A 1072 52.95 24.50 5.25
N ALA A 1073 52.61 23.84 4.14
CA ALA A 1073 52.37 22.39 4.09
C ALA A 1073 53.48 21.56 4.73
N ILE A 1074 54.75 21.89 4.49
CA ILE A 1074 55.90 21.15 5.06
C ILE A 1074 55.89 21.22 6.59
N ASN A 1075 55.54 22.37 7.16
CA ASN A 1075 55.44 22.53 8.60
C ASN A 1075 54.23 21.78 9.16
N MET A 1076 53.08 21.86 8.48
CA MET A 1076 51.89 21.06 8.80
C MET A 1076 52.21 19.55 8.87
N ALA A 1077 52.92 19.03 7.87
CA ALA A 1077 53.36 17.63 7.84
C ALA A 1077 54.40 17.31 8.92
N SER A 1078 55.29 18.24 9.27
CA SER A 1078 56.26 18.04 10.36
C SER A 1078 55.61 17.87 11.74
N HIS A 1079 54.37 18.36 11.90
CA HIS A 1079 53.53 18.16 13.07
C HIS A 1079 52.58 16.97 12.93
N PHE A 1080 52.65 16.22 11.83
CA PHE A 1080 51.77 15.11 11.50
C PHE A 1080 50.28 15.49 11.52
N GLU A 1081 49.95 16.73 11.17
CA GLU A 1081 48.55 17.15 11.02
C GLU A 1081 47.97 16.76 9.65
N ILE A 1082 48.84 16.32 8.72
CA ILE A 1082 48.55 15.71 7.41
C ILE A 1082 49.56 14.59 7.15
N ASP A 1083 49.27 13.70 6.20
CA ASP A 1083 50.07 12.49 5.96
C ASP A 1083 51.38 12.75 5.20
N ASP A 1084 51.37 13.65 4.22
CA ASP A 1084 52.57 14.00 3.43
C ASP A 1084 52.42 15.31 2.64
N VAL A 1085 53.54 15.85 2.17
CA VAL A 1085 53.61 16.92 1.16
C VAL A 1085 54.26 16.36 -0.10
N ILE A 1086 53.47 16.25 -1.15
CA ILE A 1086 53.81 15.49 -2.36
C ILE A 1086 54.20 16.41 -3.52
N ASP A 1087 54.96 15.89 -4.47
CA ASP A 1087 55.08 16.51 -5.79
C ASP A 1087 53.71 16.45 -6.49
N PRO A 1088 53.18 17.57 -7.03
CA PRO A 1088 51.91 17.56 -7.76
C PRO A 1088 51.82 16.47 -8.85
N ALA A 1089 52.93 16.13 -9.50
CA ALA A 1089 52.99 15.07 -10.52
C ALA A 1089 52.73 13.65 -9.97
N GLU A 1090 52.92 13.42 -8.67
CA GLU A 1090 52.69 12.12 -8.02
C GLU A 1090 51.25 11.93 -7.52
N SER A 1091 50.41 12.98 -7.60
CA SER A 1091 49.02 12.96 -7.10
C SER A 1091 48.26 11.71 -7.57
N ARG A 1092 48.35 11.41 -8.87
CA ARG A 1092 47.68 10.27 -9.50
C ARG A 1092 48.17 8.92 -8.95
N ASN A 1093 49.49 8.74 -8.87
CA ASN A 1093 50.11 7.51 -8.39
C ASN A 1093 49.74 7.20 -6.93
N ILE A 1094 49.71 8.23 -6.10
CA ILE A 1094 49.39 8.11 -4.68
C ILE A 1094 47.92 7.73 -4.48
N ILE A 1095 46.99 8.40 -5.17
CA ILE A 1095 45.56 8.03 -5.11
C ILE A 1095 45.34 6.60 -5.59
N VAL A 1096 46.01 6.16 -6.65
CA VAL A 1096 45.95 4.78 -7.15
C VAL A 1096 46.46 3.78 -6.11
N ARG A 1097 47.60 4.05 -5.47
CA ARG A 1097 48.16 3.17 -4.43
C ARG A 1097 47.20 3.06 -3.24
N ALA A 1098 46.62 4.17 -2.81
CA ALA A 1098 45.66 4.21 -1.73
C ALA A 1098 44.36 3.47 -2.10
N LEU A 1099 43.84 3.63 -3.33
CA LEU A 1099 42.72 2.84 -3.84
C LEU A 1099 43.01 1.33 -3.87
N LYS A 1100 44.25 0.94 -4.21
CA LYS A 1100 44.68 -0.46 -4.23
C LYS A 1100 44.80 -1.06 -2.82
N SER A 1101 44.93 -0.25 -1.77
CA SER A 1101 44.92 -0.73 -0.38
C SER A 1101 43.53 -0.89 0.23
N VAL A 1102 42.47 -0.37 -0.41
CA VAL A 1102 41.10 -0.50 0.09
C VAL A 1102 40.55 -1.89 -0.25
N PRO A 1103 39.94 -2.62 0.69
CA PRO A 1103 39.28 -3.88 0.39
C PRO A 1103 38.07 -3.67 -0.53
N PRO A 1104 37.69 -4.65 -1.36
CA PRO A 1104 36.50 -4.53 -2.18
C PRO A 1104 35.25 -4.33 -1.30
N PRO A 1105 34.28 -3.51 -1.73
CA PRO A 1105 33.03 -3.33 -0.98
C PRO A 1105 32.27 -4.67 -0.90
N PRO A 1106 31.59 -4.95 0.23
CA PRO A 1106 30.80 -6.17 0.37
C PRO A 1106 29.63 -6.18 -0.63
N PRO A 1107 29.29 -7.34 -1.23
CA PRO A 1107 28.10 -7.47 -2.07
C PRO A 1107 26.85 -7.02 -1.31
N ARG A 1108 26.09 -6.10 -1.87
CA ARG A 1108 24.91 -5.53 -1.21
C ARG A 1108 23.66 -6.30 -1.55
N THR A 1109 22.76 -6.50 -0.59
CA THR A 1109 21.44 -7.10 -0.80
C THR A 1109 20.32 -6.05 -0.92
N GLY A 1110 20.59 -4.80 -0.56
CA GLY A 1110 19.64 -3.69 -0.59
C GLY A 1110 20.34 -2.34 -0.69
N LYS A 1111 19.64 -1.28 -0.26
CA LYS A 1111 20.18 0.07 -0.29
C LYS A 1111 21.25 0.30 0.77
N LYS A 1112 22.28 1.07 0.43
CA LYS A 1112 23.28 1.55 1.38
C LYS A 1112 22.85 2.82 2.11
N ARG A 1113 22.19 3.73 1.38
CA ARG A 1113 21.51 4.90 1.92
C ARG A 1113 20.01 4.77 1.65
N PRO A 1114 19.12 5.22 2.55
CA PRO A 1114 17.67 5.11 2.32
C PRO A 1114 17.22 5.80 1.02
N ASN A 1115 17.89 6.90 0.66
CA ASN A 1115 17.79 7.63 -0.60
C ASN A 1115 19.04 8.49 -0.81
N VAL A 1116 19.14 9.10 -1.99
CA VAL A 1116 19.99 10.26 -2.25
C VAL A 1116 19.09 11.48 -2.28
N ASP A 1117 19.37 12.48 -1.44
CA ASP A 1117 18.59 13.72 -1.41
C ASP A 1117 18.64 14.45 -2.76
N THR A 1118 17.47 14.87 -3.27
CA THR A 1118 17.30 15.54 -4.57
C THR A 1118 17.88 16.96 -4.60
N TRP A 1119 18.21 17.53 -3.43
CA TRP A 1119 18.85 18.84 -3.27
C TRP A 1119 20.37 18.83 -3.35
#